data_AF-A0A969S8E7-F1
#
_entry.id   AF-A0A969S8E7-F1
#
_cell.length_a   1.000
_cell.length_b   1.000
_cell.length_c   1.000
_cell.angle_alpha   90.00
_cell.angle_beta   90.00
_cell.angle_gamma   90.00
#
_symmetry.space_group_name_H-M   'P 1'
#
loop_
_entity.id
_entity.type
_entity.pdbx_description
1 polymer ?
#
loop_
_entity_poly.entity_id
_entity_poly.type
_entity_poly.pdbx_seq_one_letter_code
_entity_poly.pdbx_strand_id
1 'polypeptide(L)'
;MLKYPRFRPTFRVERVPPDQVFLLSARDRFVLKGQLYYDIAPCLDGRHSSDEIVAQMAALPEGSMLNAYYALMQLAQKGYVIEAERAAETPERGQALGPGQALGPGQPVVGVEERAKASQGLGARVRVQLHVTAAVPEALHLELERFAQQLVERLAAALESTAGGPDLLASKLPDIILTDDYLHPELAAQNQAALERGRPWLLVKPLGEELWLGPLFVPGQTGCWECLAQRLRGNRPMEQWLESRPDRDCIQQSEPVPDGARWAIAQDRILQALTELPHQPDQLLSFHPEEPPRSHRFVQRPQCGVCQLPYSSPSSQRFTLPPPLQLQSCPKVFTADGGHRNQPPEQTLAQLALQVSPILGVVRELRAVGVDGALTDASPDEPAIAPAAVGDPDANPGANPEAESDEPGLPHGLLHTYIVAHDCGEVARDWAELKLNLQGRSAGKGKTRTQAKVSGICEAIERYSGIFRGDEPRRRASYRSLLAAQAAPIHPNAVMLFSESQYAHREAWNRGLKNMSHYVPEVFDVEAEIDWTPLWSLTEERHKYLPTAFCYYAYAEPFCKANSNGCAAGNTLEEAILQGFLELVERDAVAIWWGAQAQRPAVKLESFEDPYFVALQQHYHAAYGRALYVLDLTHDLGAADDGGDLPFDRARPRC
;
A
#
# COMPACT_ATOMS: atom_id res chain seq x y z
N MET A 1 18.96 11.74 -32.06
CA MET A 1 18.19 12.60 -31.17
C MET A 1 16.80 12.71 -31.75
N LEU A 2 15.75 12.68 -30.92
CA LEU A 2 14.38 12.83 -31.39
C LEU A 2 14.24 14.19 -32.09
N LYS A 3 13.53 14.25 -33.21
CA LYS A 3 13.29 15.48 -33.98
C LYS A 3 12.16 16.28 -33.35
N TYR A 4 11.04 15.63 -33.04
CA TYR A 4 9.86 16.18 -32.36
C TYR A 4 9.54 15.30 -31.13
N PRO A 5 10.21 15.55 -30.01
CA PRO A 5 10.02 14.75 -28.80
C PRO A 5 8.63 15.00 -28.19
N ARG A 6 7.98 13.91 -27.77
CA ARG A 6 6.79 13.94 -26.90
C ARG A 6 6.97 12.99 -25.71
N PHE A 7 6.33 13.26 -24.58
CA PHE A 7 6.22 12.23 -23.54
C PHE A 7 5.52 10.99 -24.11
N ARG A 8 5.90 9.81 -23.62
CA ARG A 8 5.20 8.57 -23.96
C ARG A 8 3.71 8.75 -23.64
N PRO A 9 2.79 8.39 -24.55
CA PRO A 9 1.36 8.57 -24.35
C PRO A 9 0.82 7.83 -23.13
N THR A 10 1.48 6.76 -22.69
CA THR A 10 1.04 5.98 -21.52
C THR A 10 1.18 6.75 -20.20
N PHE A 11 2.01 7.79 -20.13
CA PHE A 11 2.16 8.61 -18.94
C PHE A 11 1.08 9.70 -18.84
N ARG A 12 0.43 9.78 -17.68
CA ARG A 12 -0.12 11.05 -17.18
C ARG A 12 1.05 11.87 -16.64
N VAL A 13 1.18 13.10 -17.11
CA VAL A 13 2.29 14.00 -16.77
C VAL A 13 1.76 15.22 -16.02
N GLU A 14 2.26 15.41 -14.80
CA GLU A 14 1.86 16.51 -13.95
C GLU A 14 3.06 17.31 -13.46
N ARG A 15 2.95 18.63 -13.51
CA ARG A 15 3.93 19.55 -12.95
C ARG A 15 3.46 20.02 -11.58
N VAL A 16 4.38 20.04 -10.62
CA VAL A 16 4.12 20.58 -9.28
C VAL A 16 5.22 21.58 -8.93
N PRO A 17 4.89 22.85 -8.63
CA PRO A 17 5.88 23.83 -8.23
C PRO A 17 6.68 23.39 -6.99
N PRO A 18 7.94 23.83 -6.86
CA PRO A 18 8.63 24.73 -7.80
C PRO A 18 9.28 24.01 -8.99
N ASP A 19 9.67 22.74 -8.86
CA ASP A 19 10.65 22.12 -9.76
C ASP A 19 10.40 20.62 -10.07
N GLN A 20 9.16 20.13 -9.94
CA GLN A 20 8.85 18.70 -10.03
C GLN A 20 7.95 18.36 -11.22
N VAL A 21 8.27 17.26 -11.91
CA VAL A 21 7.44 16.67 -12.96
C VAL A 21 7.21 15.19 -12.64
N PHE A 22 5.95 14.83 -12.46
CA PHE A 22 5.48 13.48 -12.17
C PHE A 22 5.09 12.78 -13.47
N LEU A 23 5.60 11.57 -13.68
CA LEU A 23 5.22 10.69 -14.78
C LEU A 23 4.54 9.47 -14.17
N LEU A 24 3.23 9.33 -14.39
CA LEU A 24 2.41 8.26 -13.80
C LEU A 24 1.87 7.36 -14.91
N SER A 25 2.13 6.06 -14.82
CA SER A 25 1.42 5.02 -15.56
C SER A 25 0.74 4.06 -14.59
N ALA A 26 0.11 3.00 -15.10
CA ALA A 26 -0.45 1.94 -14.26
C ALA A 26 0.62 1.24 -13.40
N ARG A 27 1.85 1.16 -13.92
CA ARG A 27 2.97 0.43 -13.33
C ARG A 27 4.05 1.36 -12.80
N ASP A 28 4.36 2.37 -13.61
CA ASP A 28 5.53 3.20 -13.41
C ASP A 28 5.17 4.54 -12.78
N ARG A 29 6.01 4.95 -11.83
CA ARG A 29 5.88 6.24 -11.13
C ARG A 29 7.25 6.87 -11.06
N PHE A 30 7.49 7.87 -11.88
CA PHE A 30 8.75 8.61 -11.91
C PHE A 30 8.55 10.05 -11.50
N VAL A 31 9.58 10.62 -10.88
CA VAL A 31 9.63 12.04 -10.57
C VAL A 31 10.93 12.61 -11.12
N LEU A 32 10.79 13.56 -12.04
CA LEU A 32 11.89 14.37 -12.53
C LEU A 32 11.99 15.60 -11.63
N LYS A 33 13.17 15.84 -11.07
CA LYS A 33 13.43 16.99 -10.20
C LYS A 33 14.41 17.95 -10.85
N GLY A 34 14.07 19.23 -10.83
CA GLY A 34 14.91 20.34 -11.26
C GLY A 34 14.17 21.27 -12.21
N GLN A 35 14.47 22.56 -12.09
CA GLN A 35 13.81 23.64 -12.84
C GLN A 35 13.82 23.38 -14.36
N LEU A 36 14.93 22.89 -14.90
CA LEU A 36 15.04 22.57 -16.32
C LEU A 36 14.02 21.51 -16.80
N TYR A 37 13.77 20.46 -16.02
CA TYR A 37 12.74 19.46 -16.39
C TYR A 37 11.34 20.05 -16.29
N TYR A 38 11.09 20.88 -15.27
CA TYR A 38 9.83 21.58 -15.06
C TYR A 38 9.48 22.51 -16.24
N ASP A 39 10.48 23.20 -16.78
CA ASP A 39 10.35 24.15 -17.88
C ASP A 39 10.30 23.47 -19.26
N ILE A 40 11.05 22.38 -19.46
CA ILE A 40 11.01 21.61 -20.72
C ILE A 40 9.68 20.87 -20.88
N ALA A 41 9.09 20.39 -19.80
CA ALA A 41 7.97 19.44 -19.85
C ALA A 41 6.78 19.87 -20.75
N PRO A 42 6.29 21.13 -20.72
CA PRO A 42 5.20 21.58 -21.61
C PRO A 42 5.57 21.57 -23.09
N CYS A 43 6.85 21.66 -23.42
CA CYS A 43 7.33 21.67 -24.80
C CYS A 43 7.49 20.25 -25.38
N LEU A 44 7.37 19.20 -24.55
CA LEU A 44 7.42 17.79 -24.97
C LEU A 44 6.05 17.30 -25.45
N ASP A 45 5.48 18.03 -26.40
CA ASP A 45 4.14 17.84 -26.94
C ASP A 45 4.13 17.20 -28.36
N GLY A 46 5.32 16.93 -28.92
CA GLY A 46 5.47 16.40 -30.28
C GLY A 46 5.25 17.44 -31.38
N ARG A 47 5.02 18.71 -31.03
CA ARG A 47 4.86 19.82 -31.99
C ARG A 47 6.14 20.63 -32.09
N HIS A 48 6.83 20.82 -30.97
CA HIS A 48 8.12 21.51 -30.91
C HIS A 48 9.26 20.56 -31.30
N SER A 49 10.18 21.04 -32.12
CA SER A 49 11.40 20.32 -32.44
C SER A 49 12.43 20.41 -31.31
N SER A 50 13.34 19.45 -31.21
CA SER A 50 14.42 19.50 -30.20
C SER A 50 15.21 20.81 -30.23
N ASP A 51 15.47 21.37 -31.42
CA ASP A 51 16.22 22.63 -31.54
C ASP A 51 15.40 23.83 -31.07
N GLU A 52 14.08 23.87 -31.34
CA GLU A 52 13.18 24.89 -30.83
C GLU A 52 13.05 24.83 -29.30
N ILE A 53 12.93 23.63 -28.73
CA ILE A 53 12.88 23.43 -27.28
C ILE A 53 14.18 23.94 -26.66
N VAL A 54 15.34 23.55 -27.21
CA VAL A 54 16.63 23.99 -26.70
C VAL A 54 16.80 25.52 -26.77
N ALA A 55 16.37 26.15 -27.88
CA ALA A 55 16.42 27.59 -28.03
C ALA A 55 15.52 28.30 -27.01
N GLN A 56 14.30 27.78 -26.75
CA GLN A 56 13.41 28.31 -25.72
C GLN A 56 14.03 28.20 -24.32
N MET A 57 14.62 27.05 -24.00
CA MET A 57 15.26 26.85 -22.69
C MET A 57 16.49 27.73 -22.50
N ALA A 58 17.27 27.96 -23.56
CA ALA A 58 18.43 28.85 -23.51
C ALA A 58 18.08 30.32 -23.32
N ALA A 59 16.85 30.73 -23.64
CA ALA A 59 16.36 32.09 -23.44
C ALA A 59 15.93 32.37 -21.98
N LEU A 60 15.83 31.34 -21.13
CA LEU A 60 15.50 31.50 -19.71
C LEU A 60 16.70 32.07 -18.91
N PRO A 61 16.47 32.77 -17.79
CA PRO A 61 17.54 33.41 -17.01
C PRO A 61 18.65 32.46 -16.53
N GLU A 62 18.31 31.19 -16.25
CA GLU A 62 19.25 30.13 -15.85
C GLU A 62 19.47 29.08 -16.96
N GLY A 63 19.07 29.41 -18.18
CA GLY A 63 19.06 28.54 -19.34
C GLY A 63 20.45 28.16 -19.86
N SER A 64 20.59 26.92 -20.34
CA SER A 64 21.81 26.46 -21.02
C SER A 64 21.43 25.52 -22.16
N MET A 65 21.88 25.83 -23.38
CA MET A 65 21.65 24.98 -24.55
C MET A 65 22.19 23.56 -24.31
N LEU A 66 23.40 23.44 -23.75
CA LEU A 66 24.02 22.14 -23.50
C LEU A 66 23.23 21.32 -22.48
N ASN A 67 22.75 21.96 -21.41
CA ASN A 67 21.96 21.28 -20.39
C ASN A 67 20.61 20.84 -20.94
N ALA A 68 19.95 21.66 -21.78
CA ALA A 68 18.69 21.29 -22.43
C ALA A 68 18.87 20.10 -23.38
N TYR A 69 19.91 20.11 -24.23
CA TYR A 69 20.26 18.96 -25.09
C TYR A 69 20.51 17.70 -24.26
N TYR A 70 21.29 17.81 -23.19
CA TYR A 70 21.60 16.69 -22.30
C TYR A 70 20.34 16.16 -21.60
N ALA A 71 19.44 17.03 -21.13
CA ALA A 71 18.18 16.65 -20.50
C ALA A 71 17.29 15.88 -21.49
N LEU A 72 17.10 16.36 -22.72
CA LEU A 72 16.34 15.66 -23.76
C LEU A 72 16.96 14.29 -24.08
N MET A 73 18.29 14.20 -24.17
CA MET A 73 18.99 12.95 -24.38
C MET A 73 18.75 11.96 -23.23
N GLN A 74 18.82 12.41 -21.98
CA GLN A 74 18.56 11.59 -20.79
C GLN A 74 17.11 11.08 -20.75
N LEU A 75 16.14 11.95 -21.04
CA LEU A 75 14.73 11.55 -21.12
C LEU A 75 14.49 10.50 -22.21
N ALA A 76 15.13 10.65 -23.37
CA ALA A 76 15.02 9.69 -24.46
C ALA A 76 15.72 8.37 -24.14
N GLN A 77 16.92 8.41 -23.54
CA GLN A 77 17.67 7.21 -23.15
C GLN A 77 16.93 6.40 -22.07
N LYS A 78 16.24 7.07 -21.15
CA LYS A 78 15.38 6.42 -20.15
C LYS A 78 14.02 5.98 -20.71
N GLY A 79 13.75 6.28 -21.98
CA GLY A 79 12.49 5.91 -22.64
C GLY A 79 11.28 6.63 -22.05
N TYR A 80 11.42 7.86 -21.52
CA TYR A 80 10.29 8.67 -21.06
C TYR A 80 9.65 9.49 -22.19
N VAL A 81 10.44 9.80 -23.22
CA VAL A 81 10.00 10.53 -24.41
C VAL A 81 10.26 9.71 -25.67
N ILE A 82 9.39 9.88 -26.66
CA ILE A 82 9.45 9.21 -27.97
C ILE A 82 9.32 10.23 -29.09
N GLU A 83 9.64 9.81 -30.32
CA GLU A 83 9.35 10.60 -31.52
C GLU A 83 7.84 10.64 -31.77
N ALA A 84 7.30 11.82 -32.07
CA ALA A 84 5.90 11.93 -32.50
C ALA A 84 5.72 11.42 -33.94
N GLU A 85 4.75 10.52 -34.15
CA GLU A 85 4.34 10.13 -35.51
C GLU A 85 3.56 11.27 -36.16
N ARG A 86 4.16 11.93 -37.16
CA ARG A 86 3.40 12.85 -38.02
C ARG A 86 2.56 12.04 -38.99
N ALA A 87 1.24 12.19 -38.91
CA ALA A 87 0.37 11.76 -39.99
C ALA A 87 0.90 12.35 -41.30
N ALA A 88 1.10 11.51 -42.32
CA ALA A 88 1.48 11.95 -43.65
C ALA A 88 0.48 13.03 -44.11
N GLU A 89 0.99 14.19 -44.50
CA GLU A 89 0.21 15.33 -44.97
C GLU A 89 -0.82 14.86 -46.01
N THR A 90 -2.08 14.77 -45.59
CA THR A 90 -3.21 14.67 -46.50
C THR A 90 -3.80 16.08 -46.61
N PRO A 91 -3.97 16.63 -47.82
CA PRO A 91 -4.28 18.04 -47.96
C PRO A 91 -5.71 18.36 -47.51
N GLU A 92 -5.78 19.31 -46.58
CA GLU A 92 -6.86 20.23 -46.21
C GLU A 92 -8.33 19.77 -46.33
N ARG A 93 -9.03 19.78 -45.19
CA ARG A 93 -10.38 20.37 -45.07
C ARG A 93 -10.79 20.56 -43.60
N GLY A 94 -11.05 21.81 -43.22
CA GLY A 94 -12.01 22.13 -42.15
C GLY A 94 -11.46 22.85 -40.91
N GLN A 95 -11.22 24.16 -41.06
CA GLN A 95 -11.45 25.24 -40.09
C GLN A 95 -11.13 24.99 -38.59
N ALA A 96 -10.09 25.69 -38.14
CA ALA A 96 -9.75 25.93 -36.76
C ALA A 96 -10.88 26.64 -35.98
N LEU A 97 -11.21 26.10 -34.80
CA LEU A 97 -11.87 26.83 -33.72
C LEU A 97 -10.80 27.19 -32.68
N GLY A 98 -10.80 28.46 -32.27
CA GLY A 98 -9.74 29.09 -31.46
C GLY A 98 -9.64 28.60 -30.01
N PRO A 99 -8.59 29.03 -29.29
CA PRO A 99 -8.27 28.55 -27.94
C PRO A 99 -9.32 29.02 -26.92
N GLY A 100 -10.05 28.06 -26.35
CA GLY A 100 -10.96 28.25 -25.22
C GLY A 100 -10.20 28.41 -23.91
N GLN A 101 -10.65 29.36 -23.10
CA GLN A 101 -10.07 29.86 -21.86
C GLN A 101 -9.90 28.79 -20.76
N ALA A 102 -8.87 29.00 -19.93
CA ALA A 102 -8.66 28.30 -18.67
C ALA A 102 -9.88 28.43 -17.74
N LEU A 103 -10.45 27.29 -17.34
CA LEU A 103 -11.48 27.22 -16.30
C LEU A 103 -10.79 27.04 -14.94
N GLY A 104 -10.99 28.02 -14.04
CA GLY A 104 -10.51 27.96 -12.66
C GLY A 104 -11.24 26.91 -11.81
N PRO A 105 -10.75 26.60 -10.59
CA PRO A 105 -11.30 25.56 -9.75
C PRO A 105 -12.60 26.04 -9.08
N GLY A 106 -13.64 25.20 -9.14
CA GLY A 106 -14.81 25.31 -8.26
C GLY A 106 -16.04 25.99 -8.87
N GLN A 107 -16.73 25.29 -9.77
CA GLN A 107 -18.19 25.32 -9.86
C GLN A 107 -18.68 23.92 -10.26
N PRO A 108 -19.81 23.43 -9.72
CA PRO A 108 -20.40 22.18 -10.15
C PRO A 108 -20.88 22.37 -11.59
N VAL A 109 -20.27 21.65 -12.53
CA VAL A 109 -20.83 21.52 -13.87
C VAL A 109 -22.11 20.70 -13.71
N VAL A 110 -23.22 21.40 -13.54
CA VAL A 110 -24.56 20.86 -13.70
C VAL A 110 -24.68 20.49 -15.18
N GLY A 111 -24.42 19.21 -15.44
CA GLY A 111 -24.54 18.57 -16.74
C GLY A 111 -24.93 17.11 -16.57
N VAL A 112 -25.87 16.84 -15.66
CA VAL A 112 -26.58 15.56 -15.60
C VAL A 112 -27.56 15.55 -16.77
N GLU A 113 -27.08 15.14 -17.93
CA GLU A 113 -27.93 14.47 -18.91
C GLU A 113 -27.56 13.00 -18.89
N GLU A 114 -28.43 12.19 -18.28
CA GLU A 114 -28.54 10.76 -18.53
C GLU A 114 -28.57 10.52 -20.04
N ARG A 115 -27.42 10.22 -20.64
CA ARG A 115 -27.38 9.53 -21.94
C ARG A 115 -27.11 8.05 -21.70
N ALA A 116 -28.01 7.45 -20.91
CA ALA A 116 -28.29 6.03 -20.99
C ALA A 116 -28.92 5.74 -22.36
N LYS A 117 -28.12 5.65 -23.43
CA LYS A 117 -28.55 4.94 -24.63
C LYS A 117 -28.46 3.45 -24.33
N ALA A 118 -29.50 2.95 -23.67
CA ALA A 118 -29.80 1.53 -23.65
C ALA A 118 -29.81 1.04 -25.10
N SER A 119 -28.95 0.08 -25.41
CA SER A 119 -29.11 -0.82 -26.55
C SER A 119 -30.42 -1.59 -26.34
N GLN A 120 -31.53 -0.98 -26.77
CA GLN A 120 -32.82 -1.65 -26.88
C GLN A 120 -32.71 -2.68 -28.00
N GLY A 121 -32.32 -3.90 -27.64
CA GLY A 121 -32.12 -4.95 -28.62
C GLY A 121 -31.59 -6.29 -28.11
N LEU A 122 -31.71 -6.60 -26.81
CA LEU A 122 -31.75 -7.97 -26.28
C LEU A 122 -32.37 -7.88 -24.87
N GLY A 123 -33.57 -8.43 -24.69
CA GLY A 123 -34.37 -8.22 -23.48
C GLY A 123 -33.68 -8.61 -22.17
N ALA A 124 -33.39 -7.61 -21.33
CA ALA A 124 -33.37 -7.66 -19.86
C ALA A 124 -32.25 -8.40 -19.10
N ARG A 125 -31.31 -9.12 -19.74
CA ARG A 125 -30.36 -9.98 -19.00
C ARG A 125 -29.00 -9.37 -18.62
N VAL A 126 -28.30 -8.65 -19.52
CA VAL A 126 -27.00 -7.99 -19.25
C VAL A 126 -27.10 -6.49 -19.57
N ARG A 127 -26.54 -5.61 -18.75
CA ARG A 127 -26.39 -4.18 -19.07
C ARG A 127 -24.91 -3.83 -19.13
N VAL A 128 -24.47 -3.16 -20.18
CA VAL A 128 -23.13 -2.56 -20.26
C VAL A 128 -23.28 -1.07 -19.98
N GLN A 129 -22.54 -0.55 -19.01
CA GLN A 129 -22.52 0.87 -18.65
C GLN A 129 -21.09 1.40 -18.72
N LEU A 130 -20.95 2.69 -19.01
CA LEU A 130 -19.67 3.37 -19.13
C LEU A 130 -19.59 4.47 -18.07
N HIS A 131 -18.56 4.45 -17.23
CA HIS A 131 -18.23 5.52 -16.29
C HIS A 131 -16.79 5.94 -16.52
N VAL A 132 -16.60 7.09 -17.16
CA VAL A 132 -15.29 7.61 -17.51
C VAL A 132 -15.11 9.03 -17.03
N THR A 133 -13.90 9.35 -16.56
CA THR A 133 -13.62 10.70 -16.09
C THR A 133 -13.67 11.71 -17.25
N ALA A 134 -13.95 12.97 -16.93
CA ALA A 134 -13.88 14.08 -17.90
C ALA A 134 -12.46 14.31 -18.46
N ALA A 135 -11.44 13.66 -17.89
CA ALA A 135 -10.07 13.71 -18.37
C ALA A 135 -9.83 12.82 -19.60
N VAL A 136 -10.74 11.87 -19.90
CA VAL A 136 -10.65 11.02 -21.08
C VAL A 136 -10.93 11.85 -22.35
N PRO A 137 -10.04 11.87 -23.35
CA PRO A 137 -10.27 12.59 -24.61
C PRO A 137 -11.54 12.11 -25.34
N GLU A 138 -12.24 13.04 -26.00
CA GLU A 138 -13.50 12.75 -26.71
C GLU A 138 -13.36 11.64 -27.77
N ALA A 139 -12.21 11.59 -28.47
CA ALA A 139 -11.92 10.54 -29.44
C ALA A 139 -11.87 9.14 -28.79
N LEU A 140 -11.25 9.02 -27.60
CA LEU A 140 -11.14 7.77 -26.86
C LEU A 140 -12.48 7.38 -26.22
N HIS A 141 -13.27 8.37 -25.81
CA HIS A 141 -14.64 8.15 -25.36
C HIS A 141 -15.50 7.49 -26.47
N LEU A 142 -15.41 8.00 -27.70
CA LEU A 142 -16.13 7.43 -28.85
C LEU A 142 -15.68 6.00 -29.18
N GLU A 143 -14.38 5.69 -29.03
CA GLU A 143 -13.88 4.32 -29.19
C GLU A 143 -14.41 3.38 -28.11
N LEU A 144 -14.47 3.83 -26.85
CA LEU A 144 -15.07 3.08 -25.76
C LEU A 144 -16.57 2.81 -25.98
N GLU A 145 -17.31 3.77 -26.50
CA GLU A 145 -18.71 3.57 -26.87
C GLU A 145 -18.85 2.50 -27.96
N ARG A 146 -17.99 2.52 -28.98
CA ARG A 146 -17.96 1.48 -30.02
C ARG A 146 -17.59 0.12 -29.45
N PHE A 147 -16.59 0.06 -28.57
CA PHE A 147 -16.19 -1.16 -27.88
C PHE A 147 -17.35 -1.73 -27.06
N ALA A 148 -18.06 -0.90 -26.30
CA ALA A 148 -19.20 -1.30 -25.50
C ALA A 148 -20.32 -1.85 -26.37
N GLN A 149 -20.62 -1.20 -27.50
CA GLN A 149 -21.63 -1.67 -28.45
C GLN A 149 -21.27 -3.05 -29.03
N GLN A 150 -20.03 -3.22 -29.50
CA GLN A 150 -19.55 -4.50 -30.03
C GLN A 150 -19.57 -5.60 -28.96
N LEU A 151 -19.21 -5.27 -27.71
CA LEU A 151 -19.28 -6.22 -26.61
C LEU A 151 -20.73 -6.70 -26.37
N VAL A 152 -21.72 -5.80 -26.43
CA VAL A 152 -23.14 -6.17 -26.33
C VAL A 152 -23.55 -7.13 -27.45
N GLU A 153 -23.15 -6.84 -28.69
CA GLU A 153 -23.45 -7.70 -29.86
C GLU A 153 -22.83 -9.10 -29.71
N ARG A 154 -21.57 -9.16 -29.26
CA ARG A 154 -20.88 -10.43 -29.03
C ARG A 154 -21.49 -11.24 -27.89
N LEU A 155 -21.89 -10.58 -26.81
CA LEU A 155 -22.58 -11.21 -25.68
C LEU A 155 -23.94 -11.78 -26.13
N ALA A 156 -24.69 -11.05 -26.95
CA ALA A 156 -25.94 -11.54 -27.51
C ALA A 156 -25.73 -12.83 -28.32
N ALA A 157 -24.75 -12.83 -29.23
CA ALA A 157 -24.43 -14.01 -30.03
C ALA A 157 -23.98 -15.22 -29.19
N ALA A 158 -23.18 -14.99 -28.13
CA ALA A 158 -22.75 -16.05 -27.22
C ALA A 158 -23.93 -16.67 -26.44
N LEU A 159 -24.92 -15.86 -26.04
CA LEU A 159 -26.12 -16.34 -25.36
C LEU A 159 -27.08 -17.11 -26.28
N GLU A 160 -27.14 -16.75 -27.56
CA GLU A 160 -27.98 -17.46 -28.55
C GLU A 160 -27.41 -18.84 -28.92
N SER A 161 -26.09 -18.97 -28.95
CA SER A 161 -25.38 -20.21 -29.32
C SER A 161 -25.33 -21.28 -28.22
N THR A 162 -25.64 -20.93 -26.97
CA THR A 162 -25.50 -21.82 -25.78
C THR A 162 -26.79 -22.54 -25.39
N ALA A 163 -27.74 -22.74 -26.32
CA ALA A 163 -29.03 -23.42 -26.10
C ALA A 163 -28.94 -24.93 -25.69
N GLY A 164 -27.79 -25.42 -25.20
CA GLY A 164 -27.55 -26.82 -24.81
C GLY A 164 -26.48 -27.09 -23.74
N GLY A 165 -26.03 -26.11 -22.94
CA GLY A 165 -25.19 -26.31 -21.73
C GLY A 165 -24.00 -25.32 -21.60
N PRO A 166 -23.46 -25.04 -20.39
CA PRO A 166 -23.77 -25.56 -19.05
C PRO A 166 -24.73 -24.64 -18.27
N ASP A 167 -25.18 -25.12 -17.11
CA ASP A 167 -26.10 -24.53 -16.12
C ASP A 167 -25.63 -23.21 -15.45
N LEU A 168 -24.78 -22.42 -16.12
CA LEU A 168 -24.03 -21.28 -15.55
C LEU A 168 -24.79 -19.94 -15.52
N LEU A 169 -25.95 -19.85 -16.19
CA LEU A 169 -26.62 -18.58 -16.50
C LEU A 169 -28.09 -18.51 -16.04
N ALA A 170 -28.49 -19.42 -15.15
CA ALA A 170 -29.89 -19.71 -14.88
C ALA A 170 -30.67 -18.66 -14.05
N SER A 171 -30.08 -17.56 -13.54
CA SER A 171 -30.95 -16.58 -12.85
C SER A 171 -30.61 -15.08 -12.87
N LYS A 172 -29.40 -14.60 -13.23
CA LYS A 172 -29.13 -13.17 -13.55
C LYS A 172 -27.67 -13.00 -14.01
N LEU A 173 -27.47 -12.62 -15.27
CA LEU A 173 -26.15 -12.17 -15.72
C LEU A 173 -25.75 -10.86 -15.00
N PRO A 174 -24.45 -10.65 -14.71
CA PRO A 174 -24.01 -9.43 -14.09
C PRO A 174 -24.14 -8.24 -15.04
N ASP A 175 -24.35 -7.05 -14.49
CA ASP A 175 -24.10 -5.81 -15.24
C ASP A 175 -22.58 -5.67 -15.47
N ILE A 176 -22.15 -5.17 -16.63
CA ILE A 176 -20.76 -4.92 -16.94
C ILE A 176 -20.52 -3.42 -16.91
N ILE A 177 -19.58 -3.01 -16.07
CA ILE A 177 -19.25 -1.62 -15.85
C ILE A 177 -17.86 -1.37 -16.43
N LEU A 178 -17.81 -0.58 -17.51
CA LEU A 178 -16.56 -0.15 -18.13
C LEU A 178 -16.13 1.17 -17.50
N THR A 179 -14.86 1.28 -17.11
CA THR A 179 -14.31 2.50 -16.53
C THR A 179 -12.87 2.76 -16.95
N ASP A 180 -12.42 4.00 -16.89
CA ASP A 180 -11.01 4.38 -17.01
C ASP A 180 -10.26 4.23 -15.67
N ASP A 181 -10.96 4.35 -14.55
CA ASP A 181 -10.40 4.23 -13.21
C ASP A 181 -11.35 3.55 -12.21
N TYR A 182 -10.85 2.55 -11.49
CA TYR A 182 -11.59 1.84 -10.44
C TYR A 182 -11.94 2.70 -9.22
N LEU A 183 -11.38 3.92 -9.10
CA LEU A 183 -11.76 4.92 -8.11
C LEU A 183 -12.71 5.99 -8.66
N HIS A 184 -13.29 5.80 -9.86
CA HIS A 184 -14.22 6.75 -10.46
C HIS A 184 -15.37 7.09 -9.48
N PRO A 185 -15.70 8.37 -9.23
CA PRO A 185 -16.64 8.78 -8.18
C PRO A 185 -18.05 8.16 -8.31
N GLU A 186 -18.54 7.96 -9.54
CA GLU A 186 -19.85 7.38 -9.78
C GLU A 186 -19.95 5.89 -9.42
N LEU A 187 -18.81 5.19 -9.25
CA LEU A 187 -18.81 3.78 -8.85
C LEU A 187 -19.35 3.58 -7.43
N ALA A 188 -19.25 4.60 -6.56
CA ALA A 188 -19.87 4.57 -5.24
C ALA A 188 -21.40 4.49 -5.34
N ALA A 189 -22.00 5.31 -6.22
CA ALA A 189 -23.43 5.32 -6.47
C ALA A 189 -23.88 4.02 -7.15
N GLN A 190 -23.12 3.54 -8.15
CA GLN A 190 -23.37 2.25 -8.79
C GLN A 190 -23.34 1.10 -7.79
N ASN A 191 -22.36 1.09 -6.88
CA ASN A 191 -22.26 0.09 -5.83
C ASN A 191 -23.47 0.10 -4.90
N GLN A 192 -23.89 1.28 -4.44
CA GLN A 192 -25.09 1.42 -3.60
C GLN A 192 -26.33 0.88 -4.31
N ALA A 193 -26.50 1.25 -5.59
CA ALA A 193 -27.64 0.84 -6.40
C ALA A 193 -27.63 -0.67 -6.72
N ALA A 194 -26.46 -1.31 -6.79
CA ALA A 194 -26.31 -2.75 -6.95
C ALA A 194 -26.63 -3.52 -5.66
N LEU A 195 -26.18 -3.00 -4.51
CA LEU A 195 -26.49 -3.55 -3.18
C LEU A 195 -28.00 -3.54 -2.91
N GLU A 196 -28.67 -2.41 -3.15
CA GLU A 196 -30.13 -2.27 -2.94
C GLU A 196 -30.95 -3.22 -3.83
N ARG A 197 -30.47 -3.50 -5.05
CA ARG A 197 -31.18 -4.35 -6.02
C ARG A 197 -30.78 -5.82 -5.94
N GLY A 198 -29.76 -6.15 -5.13
CA GLY A 198 -29.17 -7.49 -5.08
C GLY A 198 -28.67 -7.97 -6.45
N ARG A 199 -28.12 -7.05 -7.27
CA ARG A 199 -27.74 -7.34 -8.66
C ARG A 199 -26.21 -7.47 -8.78
N PRO A 200 -25.70 -8.62 -9.27
CA PRO A 200 -24.28 -8.77 -9.53
C PRO A 200 -23.78 -7.81 -10.61
N TRP A 201 -22.52 -7.38 -10.50
CA TRP A 201 -21.89 -6.54 -11.51
C TRP A 201 -20.38 -6.78 -11.60
N LEU A 202 -19.85 -6.77 -12.82
CA LEU A 202 -18.46 -6.95 -13.19
C LEU A 202 -17.84 -5.59 -13.51
N LEU A 203 -16.73 -5.24 -12.85
CA LEU A 203 -15.98 -4.04 -13.18
C LEU A 203 -14.85 -4.35 -14.16
N VAL A 204 -14.67 -3.48 -15.15
CA VAL A 204 -13.67 -3.66 -16.22
C VAL A 204 -13.03 -2.32 -16.53
N LYS A 205 -11.70 -2.30 -16.60
CA LYS A 205 -10.93 -1.16 -17.09
C LYS A 205 -10.20 -1.59 -18.36
N PRO A 206 -10.75 -1.28 -19.55
CA PRO A 206 -10.13 -1.69 -20.80
C PRO A 206 -9.11 -0.67 -21.33
N LEU A 207 -9.04 0.52 -20.72
CA LEU A 207 -8.05 1.55 -21.03
C LEU A 207 -6.78 1.38 -20.19
N GLY A 208 -5.63 1.80 -20.73
CA GLY A 208 -4.36 1.78 -20.01
C GLY A 208 -3.30 0.90 -20.66
N GLU A 209 -2.16 0.80 -19.99
CA GLU A 209 -1.14 -0.23 -20.27
C GLU A 209 -1.65 -1.63 -19.91
N GLU A 210 -2.51 -1.73 -18.89
CA GLU A 210 -3.11 -2.98 -18.44
C GLU A 210 -4.63 -2.98 -18.56
N LEU A 211 -5.19 -4.07 -19.08
CA LEU A 211 -6.61 -4.39 -18.94
C LEU A 211 -6.85 -4.94 -17.54
N TRP A 212 -7.78 -4.36 -16.79
CA TRP A 212 -8.24 -4.93 -15.51
C TRP A 212 -9.64 -5.51 -15.66
N LEU A 213 -9.82 -6.72 -15.14
CA LEU A 213 -11.04 -7.49 -15.27
C LEU A 213 -11.42 -8.07 -13.92
N GLY A 214 -12.60 -7.70 -13.43
CA GLY A 214 -13.04 -8.08 -12.10
C GLY A 214 -12.64 -7.05 -11.03
N PRO A 215 -13.09 -7.23 -9.79
CA PRO A 215 -13.85 -8.38 -9.33
C PRO A 215 -15.29 -8.41 -9.83
N LEU A 216 -15.90 -9.58 -9.74
CA LEU A 216 -17.34 -9.74 -9.90
C LEU A 216 -17.98 -9.48 -8.53
N PHE A 217 -18.59 -8.31 -8.37
CA PHE A 217 -19.30 -7.97 -7.15
C PHE A 217 -20.64 -8.71 -7.11
N VAL A 218 -20.82 -9.58 -6.13
CA VAL A 218 -22.07 -10.31 -5.86
C VAL A 218 -22.61 -9.85 -4.50
N PRO A 219 -23.61 -8.94 -4.48
CA PRO A 219 -24.24 -8.49 -3.23
C PRO A 219 -24.70 -9.68 -2.37
N GLY A 220 -24.34 -9.68 -1.09
CA GLY A 220 -24.65 -10.79 -0.18
C GLY A 220 -23.57 -11.87 -0.10
N GLN A 221 -22.64 -11.95 -1.06
CA GLN A 221 -21.64 -13.03 -1.14
C GLN A 221 -20.20 -12.53 -1.16
N THR A 222 -19.89 -11.49 -1.94
CA THR A 222 -18.55 -10.88 -1.98
C THR A 222 -18.51 -9.58 -1.19
N GLY A 223 -17.31 -9.04 -0.97
CA GLY A 223 -17.18 -7.63 -0.60
C GLY A 223 -17.74 -6.71 -1.68
N CYS A 224 -18.02 -5.46 -1.31
CA CYS A 224 -18.51 -4.43 -2.23
C CYS A 224 -17.37 -3.56 -2.79
N TRP A 225 -17.70 -2.64 -3.69
CA TRP A 225 -16.71 -1.72 -4.26
C TRP A 225 -15.97 -0.92 -3.20
N GLU A 226 -16.60 -0.48 -2.10
CA GLU A 226 -15.89 0.28 -1.06
C GLU A 226 -14.82 -0.56 -0.33
N CYS A 227 -14.99 -1.89 -0.27
CA CYS A 227 -13.93 -2.75 0.23
C CYS A 227 -12.70 -2.72 -0.69
N LEU A 228 -12.92 -2.69 -2.00
CA LEU A 228 -11.86 -2.63 -3.01
C LEU A 228 -11.23 -1.24 -3.05
N ALA A 229 -12.07 -0.20 -3.08
CA ALA A 229 -11.66 1.19 -3.17
C ALA A 229 -10.79 1.59 -1.99
N GLN A 230 -11.07 1.12 -0.78
CA GLN A 230 -10.21 1.40 0.38
C GLN A 230 -8.77 0.89 0.19
N ARG A 231 -8.59 -0.34 -0.29
CA ARG A 231 -7.25 -0.90 -0.58
C ARG A 231 -6.57 -0.17 -1.72
N LEU A 232 -7.32 0.08 -2.79
CA LEU A 232 -6.82 0.75 -3.98
C LEU A 232 -6.37 2.18 -3.70
N ARG A 233 -7.10 2.93 -2.85
CA ARG A 233 -6.68 4.25 -2.37
C ARG A 233 -5.33 4.14 -1.67
N GLY A 234 -5.18 3.26 -0.67
CA GLY A 234 -3.91 3.08 0.06
C GLY A 234 -2.70 2.72 -0.83
N ASN A 235 -2.96 2.08 -1.98
CA ASN A 235 -1.94 1.72 -2.95
C ASN A 235 -1.62 2.80 -4.01
N ARG A 236 -2.22 3.99 -3.90
CA ARG A 236 -2.02 5.14 -4.79
C ARG A 236 -1.58 6.42 -4.06
N PRO A 237 -0.50 6.40 -3.26
CA PRO A 237 -0.09 7.54 -2.44
C PRO A 237 0.36 8.75 -3.28
N MET A 238 0.91 8.52 -4.47
CA MET A 238 1.38 9.60 -5.35
C MET A 238 0.20 10.33 -5.98
N GLU A 239 -0.78 9.59 -6.46
CA GLU A 239 -2.03 10.10 -7.02
C GLU A 239 -2.81 10.89 -5.94
N GLN A 240 -2.95 10.34 -4.72
CA GLN A 240 -3.56 11.07 -3.60
C GLN A 240 -2.81 12.36 -3.26
N TRP A 241 -1.48 12.31 -3.24
CA TRP A 241 -0.65 13.49 -2.96
C TRP A 241 -0.87 14.56 -4.03
N LEU A 242 -0.80 14.19 -5.30
CA LEU A 242 -1.07 15.09 -6.41
C LEU A 242 -2.49 15.67 -6.31
N GLU A 243 -3.48 14.83 -6.04
CA GLU A 243 -4.87 15.25 -5.87
C GLU A 243 -5.05 16.30 -4.77
N SER A 244 -4.24 16.24 -3.70
CA SER A 244 -4.22 17.22 -2.61
C SER A 244 -3.55 18.56 -2.95
N ARG A 245 -2.82 18.65 -4.08
CA ARG A 245 -2.09 19.85 -4.52
C ARG A 245 -2.95 20.70 -5.45
N PRO A 246 -3.39 21.92 -5.05
CA PRO A 246 -4.17 22.81 -5.91
C PRO A 246 -3.31 23.53 -6.96
N ASP A 247 -2.00 23.58 -6.76
CA ASP A 247 -1.01 24.22 -7.63
C ASP A 247 -0.45 23.27 -8.70
N ARG A 248 -0.99 22.05 -8.81
CA ARG A 248 -0.59 21.10 -9.85
C ARG A 248 -1.07 21.56 -11.23
N ASP A 249 -0.29 21.23 -12.24
CA ASP A 249 -0.62 21.48 -13.64
C ASP A 249 -0.48 20.18 -14.44
N CYS A 250 -1.61 19.60 -14.86
CA CYS A 250 -1.62 18.39 -15.67
C CYS A 250 -1.43 18.75 -17.14
N ILE A 251 -0.23 18.45 -17.67
CA ILE A 251 0.15 18.84 -19.03
C ILE A 251 -0.09 17.73 -20.06
N GLN A 252 -0.22 16.48 -19.63
CA GLN A 252 -0.57 15.34 -20.48
C GLN A 252 -1.43 14.34 -19.70
N GLN A 253 -2.56 13.90 -20.27
CA GLN A 253 -3.31 12.76 -19.76
C GLN A 253 -2.73 11.45 -20.31
N SER A 254 -2.94 10.34 -19.59
CA SER A 254 -2.58 9.02 -20.13
C SER A 254 -3.51 8.70 -21.31
N GLU A 255 -2.93 8.57 -22.50
CA GLU A 255 -3.59 8.24 -23.77
C GLU A 255 -3.10 6.92 -24.39
N PRO A 256 -3.00 5.79 -23.66
CA PRO A 256 -2.82 4.50 -24.31
C PRO A 256 -4.13 4.14 -24.99
N VAL A 257 -4.34 4.66 -26.19
CA VAL A 257 -5.41 4.23 -27.10
C VAL A 257 -5.11 2.77 -27.45
N PRO A 258 -5.94 1.80 -27.05
CA PRO A 258 -5.77 0.43 -27.47
C PRO A 258 -5.94 0.39 -29.00
N ASP A 259 -5.05 -0.29 -29.71
CA ASP A 259 -5.27 -0.57 -31.13
C ASP A 259 -6.45 -1.55 -31.31
N GLY A 260 -6.90 -1.75 -32.55
CA GLY A 260 -8.00 -2.67 -32.85
C GLY A 260 -7.77 -4.10 -32.35
N ALA A 261 -6.52 -4.56 -32.27
CA ALA A 261 -6.18 -5.89 -31.77
C ALA A 261 -6.33 -5.96 -30.24
N ARG A 262 -5.88 -4.94 -29.51
CA ARG A 262 -6.05 -4.84 -28.04
C ARG A 262 -7.53 -4.80 -27.65
N TRP A 263 -8.36 -4.08 -28.41
CA TRP A 263 -9.80 -4.09 -28.21
C TRP A 263 -10.42 -5.48 -28.40
N ALA A 264 -10.04 -6.20 -29.46
CA ALA A 264 -10.52 -7.56 -29.70
C ALA A 264 -10.10 -8.52 -28.58
N ILE A 265 -8.83 -8.48 -28.17
CA ILE A 265 -8.31 -9.27 -27.04
C ILE A 265 -9.07 -8.96 -25.75
N ALA A 266 -9.33 -7.69 -25.45
CA ALA A 266 -10.08 -7.30 -24.27
C ALA A 266 -11.50 -7.87 -24.27
N GLN A 267 -12.21 -7.83 -25.41
CA GLN A 267 -13.53 -8.45 -25.53
C GLN A 267 -13.49 -9.97 -25.31
N ASP A 268 -12.51 -10.67 -25.91
CA ASP A 268 -12.33 -12.11 -25.74
C ASP A 268 -12.11 -12.48 -24.27
N ARG A 269 -11.26 -11.71 -23.57
CA ARG A 269 -11.00 -11.90 -22.15
C ARG A 269 -12.23 -11.62 -21.29
N ILE A 270 -13.00 -10.59 -21.59
CA ILE A 270 -14.26 -10.30 -20.87
C ILE A 270 -15.23 -11.48 -21.03
N LEU A 271 -15.41 -12.00 -22.25
CA LEU A 271 -16.29 -13.14 -22.52
C LEU A 271 -15.82 -14.40 -21.78
N GLN A 272 -14.52 -14.68 -21.80
CA GLN A 272 -13.93 -15.78 -21.04
C GLN A 272 -14.18 -15.62 -19.53
N ALA A 273 -13.92 -14.43 -18.98
CA ALA A 273 -14.07 -14.18 -17.55
C ALA A 273 -15.52 -14.23 -17.06
N LEU A 274 -16.50 -13.96 -17.92
CA LEU A 274 -17.91 -14.19 -17.56
C LEU A 274 -18.22 -15.68 -17.31
N THR A 275 -17.38 -16.60 -17.79
CA THR A 275 -17.48 -18.04 -17.46
C THR A 275 -16.62 -18.43 -16.26
N GLU A 276 -15.49 -17.76 -16.03
CA GLU A 276 -14.52 -18.12 -14.98
C GLU A 276 -14.77 -17.41 -13.63
N LEU A 277 -15.02 -16.09 -13.66
CA LEU A 277 -15.21 -15.27 -12.45
C LEU A 277 -16.41 -15.67 -11.59
N PRO A 278 -17.52 -16.24 -12.11
CA PRO A 278 -18.54 -16.80 -11.22
C PRO A 278 -18.01 -17.89 -10.27
N HIS A 279 -16.91 -18.58 -10.63
CA HIS A 279 -16.25 -19.56 -9.77
C HIS A 279 -15.20 -18.94 -8.84
N GLN A 280 -14.74 -17.72 -9.12
CA GLN A 280 -13.76 -16.97 -8.33
C GLN A 280 -14.11 -15.47 -8.31
N PRO A 281 -15.26 -15.08 -7.73
CA PRO A 281 -15.80 -13.73 -7.90
C PRO A 281 -14.97 -12.65 -7.18
N ASP A 282 -14.09 -13.08 -6.27
CA ASP A 282 -13.14 -12.26 -5.53
C ASP A 282 -11.81 -12.01 -6.28
N GLN A 283 -11.71 -12.37 -7.56
CA GLN A 283 -10.51 -12.15 -8.37
C GLN A 283 -10.58 -10.87 -9.19
N LEU A 284 -9.53 -10.06 -9.10
CA LEU A 284 -9.20 -9.02 -10.08
C LEU A 284 -8.01 -9.52 -10.89
N LEU A 285 -8.19 -9.62 -12.21
CA LEU A 285 -7.14 -10.01 -13.13
C LEU A 285 -6.59 -8.77 -13.83
N SER A 286 -5.27 -8.63 -13.87
CA SER A 286 -4.60 -7.62 -14.68
C SER A 286 -3.83 -8.28 -15.83
N PHE A 287 -4.00 -7.73 -17.03
CA PHE A 287 -3.40 -8.23 -18.26
C PHE A 287 -2.55 -7.14 -18.88
N HIS A 288 -1.24 -7.37 -18.93
CA HIS A 288 -0.31 -6.56 -19.70
C HIS A 288 0.07 -7.30 -20.98
N PRO A 289 0.23 -6.60 -22.12
CA PRO A 289 0.51 -7.27 -23.40
C PRO A 289 1.81 -8.10 -23.41
N GLU A 290 2.80 -7.69 -22.64
CA GLU A 290 4.16 -8.28 -22.65
C GLU A 290 4.41 -9.24 -21.47
N GLU A 291 3.43 -9.47 -20.61
CA GLU A 291 3.61 -10.26 -19.38
C GLU A 291 2.47 -11.25 -19.15
N PRO A 292 2.72 -12.31 -18.35
CA PRO A 292 1.65 -13.20 -17.93
C PRO A 292 0.57 -12.44 -17.12
N PRO A 293 -0.70 -12.87 -17.22
CA PRO A 293 -1.78 -12.32 -16.41
C PRO A 293 -1.46 -12.43 -14.92
N ARG A 294 -1.77 -11.38 -14.15
CA ARG A 294 -1.63 -11.38 -12.70
C ARG A 294 -3.01 -11.46 -12.04
N SER A 295 -3.07 -12.19 -10.95
CA SER A 295 -4.26 -12.35 -10.12
C SER A 295 -4.09 -11.56 -8.83
N HIS A 296 -5.12 -10.80 -8.49
CA HIS A 296 -5.19 -9.99 -7.29
C HIS A 296 -6.48 -10.33 -6.57
N ARG A 297 -6.33 -11.00 -5.42
CA ARG A 297 -7.49 -11.38 -4.64
C ARG A 297 -8.02 -10.18 -3.86
N PHE A 298 -9.27 -9.86 -4.11
CA PHE A 298 -10.03 -8.89 -3.37
C PHE A 298 -10.61 -9.55 -2.11
N VAL A 299 -10.49 -8.88 -0.97
CA VAL A 299 -10.99 -9.41 0.32
C VAL A 299 -12.18 -8.59 0.79
N GLN A 300 -13.27 -9.28 1.11
CA GLN A 300 -14.39 -8.68 1.82
C GLN A 300 -13.92 -8.18 3.18
N ARG A 301 -14.12 -6.89 3.48
CA ARG A 301 -13.82 -6.30 4.78
C ARG A 301 -15.00 -6.54 5.74
N PRO A 302 -14.86 -7.34 6.80
CA PRO A 302 -15.97 -7.61 7.74
C PRO A 302 -16.51 -6.33 8.41
N GLN A 303 -15.65 -5.32 8.58
CA GLN A 303 -15.96 -4.02 9.15
C GLN A 303 -16.47 -2.99 8.13
N CYS A 304 -16.79 -3.38 6.89
CA CYS A 304 -17.24 -2.44 5.88
C CYS A 304 -18.60 -1.83 6.24
N GLY A 305 -18.62 -0.51 6.50
CA GLY A 305 -19.84 0.24 6.78
C GLY A 305 -20.83 0.38 5.61
N VAL A 306 -20.47 -0.07 4.41
CA VAL A 306 -21.33 0.02 3.21
C VAL A 306 -22.09 -1.28 2.96
N CYS A 307 -21.39 -2.40 2.76
CA CYS A 307 -22.09 -3.66 2.48
C CYS A 307 -22.56 -4.42 3.71
N GLN A 308 -22.00 -4.12 4.90
CA GLN A 308 -22.41 -4.63 6.22
C GLN A 308 -22.88 -6.10 6.21
N LEU A 309 -22.16 -6.95 5.47
CA LEU A 309 -22.45 -8.37 5.40
C LEU A 309 -22.28 -8.97 6.80
N PRO A 310 -23.06 -10.01 7.17
CA PRO A 310 -23.19 -10.44 8.55
C PRO A 310 -21.86 -10.94 9.11
N TYR A 311 -21.14 -10.02 9.73
CA TYR A 311 -20.11 -10.27 10.71
C TYR A 311 -20.33 -9.30 11.87
N SER A 312 -20.28 -9.84 13.08
CA SER A 312 -20.55 -9.18 14.34
C SER A 312 -19.43 -8.19 14.69
N SER A 313 -19.27 -7.10 13.95
CA SER A 313 -18.48 -5.96 14.41
C SER A 313 -19.41 -4.83 14.82
N PRO A 314 -19.49 -4.47 16.11
CA PRO A 314 -20.34 -3.41 16.60
C PRO A 314 -19.72 -2.02 16.34
N SER A 315 -19.33 -1.72 15.09
CA SER A 315 -18.61 -0.49 14.74
C SER A 315 -19.46 0.59 14.07
N SER A 316 -20.75 0.36 13.82
CA SER A 316 -21.65 1.44 13.40
C SER A 316 -22.22 2.18 14.63
N GLN A 317 -21.48 3.20 15.09
CA GLN A 317 -21.97 4.37 15.85
C GLN A 317 -22.42 4.19 17.31
N ARG A 318 -22.15 3.06 17.98
CA ARG A 318 -22.23 3.00 19.46
C ARG A 318 -20.91 2.48 20.02
N PHE A 319 -20.33 3.23 20.96
CA PHE A 319 -19.21 2.73 21.76
C PHE A 319 -19.62 1.39 22.37
N THR A 320 -19.00 0.31 21.91
CA THR A 320 -19.11 -1.01 22.50
C THR A 320 -17.77 -1.31 23.12
N LEU A 321 -17.75 -1.44 24.45
CA LEU A 321 -16.55 -1.85 25.16
C LEU A 321 -16.17 -3.26 24.65
N PRO A 322 -14.92 -3.48 24.19
CA PRO A 322 -14.46 -4.80 23.80
C PRO A 322 -14.67 -5.81 24.94
N PRO A 323 -14.89 -7.10 24.65
CA PRO A 323 -14.90 -8.11 25.69
C PRO A 323 -13.50 -8.24 26.34
N PRO A 324 -13.42 -8.75 27.58
CA PRO A 324 -12.15 -9.12 28.21
C PRO A 324 -11.24 -9.94 27.28
N LEU A 325 -9.96 -9.57 27.20
CA LEU A 325 -8.97 -10.29 26.42
C LEU A 325 -8.84 -11.72 26.94
N GLN A 326 -9.02 -12.70 26.06
CA GLN A 326 -8.84 -14.12 26.38
C GLN A 326 -7.52 -14.59 25.80
N LEU A 327 -6.58 -14.96 26.65
CA LEU A 327 -5.31 -15.57 26.26
C LEU A 327 -5.38 -17.08 26.41
N GLN A 328 -4.68 -17.79 25.54
CA GLN A 328 -4.59 -19.24 25.54
C GLN A 328 -3.13 -19.73 25.49
N SER A 329 -2.94 -21.02 25.75
CA SER A 329 -1.62 -21.63 25.61
C SER A 329 -1.26 -21.75 24.12
N CYS A 330 -0.12 -21.17 23.73
CA CYS A 330 0.42 -21.22 22.38
C CYS A 330 1.80 -21.90 22.41
N PRO A 331 1.90 -23.21 22.10
CA PRO A 331 3.17 -23.92 22.08
C PRO A 331 4.15 -23.33 21.06
N LYS A 332 5.42 -23.17 21.47
CA LYS A 332 6.50 -22.74 20.57
C LYS A 332 6.89 -23.91 19.68
N VAL A 333 6.83 -23.72 18.37
CA VAL A 333 7.22 -24.72 17.35
C VAL A 333 8.51 -24.32 16.65
N PHE A 334 8.79 -23.02 16.55
CA PHE A 334 9.95 -22.51 15.84
C PHE A 334 10.66 -21.41 16.65
N THR A 335 11.96 -21.61 16.90
CA THR A 335 12.83 -20.67 17.64
C THR A 335 14.24 -20.53 17.06
N ALA A 336 14.51 -21.14 15.90
CA ALA A 336 15.86 -21.16 15.30
C ALA A 336 16.37 -19.76 14.91
N ASP A 337 15.46 -18.80 14.86
CA ASP A 337 15.60 -17.51 14.24
C ASP A 337 15.72 -16.35 15.26
N GLY A 338 15.77 -16.69 16.55
CA GLY A 338 15.74 -15.76 17.68
C GLY A 338 14.34 -15.26 18.03
N GLY A 339 13.30 -15.74 17.35
CA GLY A 339 11.91 -15.50 17.70
C GLY A 339 11.32 -16.62 18.55
N HIS A 340 10.16 -16.34 19.14
CA HIS A 340 9.29 -17.37 19.69
C HIS A 340 8.03 -17.44 18.84
N ARG A 341 7.93 -18.49 17.99
CA ARG A 341 6.86 -18.66 17.01
C ARG A 341 6.17 -20.02 17.15
N ASN A 342 4.87 -20.05 16.87
CA ASN A 342 3.99 -21.22 16.89
C ASN A 342 3.96 -21.97 15.56
N GLN A 343 4.55 -21.41 14.51
CA GLN A 343 4.67 -22.00 13.19
C GLN A 343 5.93 -21.49 12.47
N PRO A 344 6.46 -22.24 11.49
CA PRO A 344 7.62 -21.80 10.71
C PRO A 344 7.32 -20.61 9.79
N PRO A 345 8.34 -19.85 9.37
CA PRO A 345 8.16 -18.67 8.51
C PRO A 345 7.56 -19.00 7.14
N GLU A 346 7.82 -20.17 6.57
CA GLU A 346 7.26 -20.62 5.28
C GLU A 346 5.73 -20.69 5.34
N GLN A 347 5.18 -21.23 6.43
CA GLN A 347 3.74 -21.33 6.65
C GLN A 347 3.12 -19.95 6.85
N THR A 348 3.81 -19.06 7.58
CA THR A 348 3.37 -17.67 7.74
C THR A 348 3.37 -16.94 6.40
N LEU A 349 4.41 -17.11 5.59
CA LEU A 349 4.52 -16.49 4.27
C LEU A 349 3.38 -16.93 3.33
N ALA A 350 3.06 -18.23 3.32
CA ALA A 350 1.96 -18.77 2.52
C ALA A 350 0.60 -18.18 2.94
N GLN A 351 0.35 -17.98 4.24
CA GLN A 351 -0.87 -17.35 4.75
C GLN A 351 -0.97 -15.87 4.36
N LEU A 352 0.17 -15.18 4.29
CA LEU A 352 0.24 -13.74 4.00
C LEU A 352 0.36 -13.41 2.51
N ALA A 353 0.46 -14.43 1.63
CA ALA A 353 0.62 -14.28 0.19
C ALA A 353 -0.32 -13.24 -0.43
N LEU A 354 -1.59 -13.28 -0.04
CA LEU A 354 -2.64 -12.41 -0.57
C LEU A 354 -2.51 -10.95 -0.14
N GLN A 355 -1.74 -10.67 0.92
CA GLN A 355 -1.48 -9.30 1.36
C GLN A 355 -0.40 -8.62 0.52
N VAL A 356 0.32 -9.35 -0.32
CA VAL A 356 1.35 -8.83 -1.23
C VAL A 356 0.75 -8.63 -2.62
N SER A 357 0.35 -7.40 -2.92
CA SER A 357 -0.16 -7.02 -4.24
C SER A 357 -0.06 -5.50 -4.42
N PRO A 358 0.42 -5.03 -5.57
CA PRO A 358 0.51 -3.59 -5.83
C PRO A 358 -0.85 -2.92 -6.02
N ILE A 359 -1.93 -3.69 -6.19
CA ILE A 359 -3.29 -3.19 -6.44
C ILE A 359 -4.14 -3.32 -5.17
N LEU A 360 -4.24 -4.52 -4.59
CA LEU A 360 -5.19 -4.85 -3.51
C LEU A 360 -4.53 -5.28 -2.19
N GLY A 361 -3.21 -5.48 -2.20
CA GLY A 361 -2.45 -5.88 -1.01
C GLY A 361 -2.33 -4.76 0.02
N VAL A 362 -2.01 -5.13 1.26
CA VAL A 362 -1.47 -4.17 2.24
C VAL A 362 -0.03 -3.84 1.89
N VAL A 363 0.72 -4.85 1.47
CA VAL A 363 2.08 -4.75 0.97
C VAL A 363 2.02 -4.52 -0.53
N ARG A 364 2.36 -3.29 -0.95
CA ARG A 364 2.42 -2.89 -2.36
C ARG A 364 3.64 -3.52 -3.03
N GLU A 365 4.76 -3.58 -2.32
CA GLU A 365 6.03 -4.02 -2.86
C GLU A 365 6.98 -4.56 -1.80
N LEU A 366 7.78 -5.55 -2.18
CA LEU A 366 8.79 -6.19 -1.34
C LEU A 366 10.09 -6.31 -2.14
N ARG A 367 11.15 -5.60 -1.72
CA ARG A 367 12.45 -5.60 -2.42
C ARG A 367 13.56 -6.12 -1.52
N ALA A 368 14.38 -7.04 -2.02
CA ALA A 368 15.57 -7.48 -1.32
C ALA A 368 16.64 -6.38 -1.39
N VAL A 369 17.43 -6.25 -0.33
CA VAL A 369 18.61 -5.37 -0.32
C VAL A 369 19.84 -6.22 -0.63
N GLY A 370 20.54 -5.87 -1.71
CA GLY A 370 21.80 -6.51 -2.10
C GLY A 370 22.95 -6.15 -1.16
N VAL A 371 24.06 -6.88 -1.31
CA VAL A 371 25.26 -6.76 -0.46
C VAL A 371 25.91 -5.37 -0.52
N ASP A 372 25.75 -4.66 -1.65
CA ASP A 372 26.23 -3.29 -1.87
C ASP A 372 25.23 -2.22 -1.37
N GLY A 373 24.13 -2.62 -0.73
CA GLY A 373 23.03 -1.74 -0.32
C GLY A 373 22.09 -1.34 -1.46
N ALA A 374 22.33 -1.82 -2.68
CA ALA A 374 21.43 -1.61 -3.81
C ALA A 374 20.16 -2.45 -3.65
N LEU A 375 19.00 -1.86 -3.91
CA LEU A 375 17.74 -2.61 -3.99
C LEU A 375 17.77 -3.46 -5.27
N THR A 376 17.56 -4.76 -5.13
CA THR A 376 17.38 -5.64 -6.28
C THR A 376 15.89 -5.79 -6.55
N ASP A 377 15.48 -5.69 -7.81
CA ASP A 377 14.20 -6.26 -8.23
C ASP A 377 14.23 -7.74 -7.84
N ALA A 378 13.14 -8.25 -7.24
CA ALA A 378 13.06 -9.65 -6.86
C ALA A 378 13.54 -10.51 -8.04
N SER A 379 14.51 -11.39 -7.79
CA SER A 379 15.22 -12.12 -8.84
C SER A 379 14.22 -12.78 -9.80
N PRO A 380 14.47 -12.77 -11.13
CA PRO A 380 13.61 -13.43 -12.12
C PRO A 380 13.51 -14.96 -11.92
N ASP A 381 14.34 -15.55 -11.07
CA ASP A 381 14.31 -16.98 -10.72
C ASP A 381 13.48 -17.29 -9.45
N GLU A 382 12.91 -16.30 -8.75
CA GLU A 382 11.99 -16.58 -7.66
C GLU A 382 10.57 -16.81 -8.20
N PRO A 383 9.91 -17.94 -7.89
CA PRO A 383 8.51 -18.07 -8.21
C PRO A 383 7.76 -16.92 -7.56
N ALA A 384 6.90 -16.25 -8.35
CA ALA A 384 5.91 -15.34 -7.81
C ALA A 384 5.25 -16.02 -6.60
N ILE A 385 4.90 -15.24 -5.56
CA ILE A 385 4.08 -15.74 -4.46
C ILE A 385 2.69 -16.07 -5.06
N ALA A 386 2.60 -17.21 -5.75
CA ALA A 386 1.40 -17.68 -6.36
C ALA A 386 0.53 -18.25 -5.23
N PRO A 387 -0.78 -17.92 -5.19
CA PRO A 387 -1.68 -18.71 -4.37
C PRO A 387 -1.56 -20.16 -4.85
N ALA A 388 -1.26 -21.08 -3.93
CA ALA A 388 -1.22 -22.49 -4.24
C ALA A 388 -2.51 -22.86 -4.99
N ALA A 389 -2.38 -23.45 -6.18
CA ALA A 389 -3.51 -24.07 -6.85
C ALA A 389 -4.16 -25.05 -5.85
N VAL A 390 -5.49 -25.01 -5.74
CA VAL A 390 -6.26 -25.89 -4.88
C VAL A 390 -5.95 -27.34 -5.29
N GLY A 391 -5.07 -27.98 -4.53
CA GLY A 391 -4.63 -29.36 -4.73
C GLY A 391 -5.52 -30.33 -3.96
N ASP A 392 -5.82 -31.43 -4.64
CA ASP A 392 -6.57 -32.63 -4.23
C ASP A 392 -6.52 -32.96 -2.71
N PRO A 393 -7.69 -33.05 -2.02
CA PRO A 393 -7.75 -33.38 -0.60
C PRO A 393 -7.29 -34.81 -0.25
N ASP A 394 -7.03 -35.67 -1.25
CA ASP A 394 -6.52 -37.04 -1.05
C ASP A 394 -5.00 -37.19 -1.28
N ALA A 395 -4.25 -36.10 -1.46
CA ALA A 395 -2.79 -36.15 -1.56
C ALA A 395 -2.14 -36.47 -0.19
N ASN A 396 -1.55 -37.66 -0.11
CA ASN A 396 -0.84 -38.23 1.03
C ASN A 396 0.10 -37.22 1.76
N PRO A 397 -0.07 -36.94 3.06
CA PRO A 397 0.71 -35.92 3.80
C PRO A 397 2.17 -36.33 4.11
N GLY A 398 2.69 -37.36 3.43
CA GLY A 398 4.01 -37.96 3.68
C GLY A 398 5.06 -37.69 2.60
N ALA A 399 4.76 -36.91 1.57
CA ALA A 399 5.74 -36.57 0.54
C ALA A 399 6.23 -35.13 0.75
N ASN A 400 7.45 -35.01 1.30
CA ASN A 400 8.22 -33.76 1.27
C ASN A 400 8.22 -33.24 -0.18
N PRO A 401 7.69 -32.04 -0.50
CA PRO A 401 8.08 -31.39 -1.73
C PRO A 401 9.59 -31.21 -1.65
N GLU A 402 10.29 -31.67 -2.69
CA GLU A 402 11.74 -31.73 -2.78
C GLU A 402 12.38 -30.53 -2.07
N ALA A 403 12.92 -30.80 -0.88
CA ALA A 403 13.79 -29.86 -0.20
C ALA A 403 14.91 -29.58 -1.18
N GLU A 404 15.08 -28.31 -1.57
CA GLU A 404 16.30 -27.85 -2.22
C GLU A 404 17.46 -28.47 -1.44
N SER A 405 18.31 -29.21 -2.15
CA SER A 405 19.35 -30.03 -1.54
C SER A 405 20.34 -29.14 -0.79
N ASP A 406 20.12 -28.98 0.51
CA ASP A 406 21.03 -28.35 1.46
C ASP A 406 22.25 -29.27 1.66
N GLU A 407 23.32 -29.05 0.89
CA GLU A 407 24.65 -29.51 1.30
C GLU A 407 25.07 -28.80 2.61
N PRO A 408 25.87 -29.44 3.47
CA PRO A 408 26.32 -28.87 4.74
C PRO A 408 27.42 -27.82 4.50
N GLY A 409 27.01 -26.64 4.06
CA GLY A 409 27.80 -25.42 3.92
C GLY A 409 26.88 -24.21 4.08
N LEU A 410 27.31 -23.21 4.86
CA LEU A 410 26.50 -22.03 5.24
C LEU A 410 25.65 -21.49 4.07
N PRO A 411 24.31 -21.49 4.18
CA PRO A 411 23.43 -21.18 3.05
C PRO A 411 23.54 -19.69 2.65
N HIS A 412 23.72 -19.45 1.36
CA HIS A 412 23.33 -18.23 0.62
C HIS A 412 23.41 -16.85 1.32
N GLY A 413 24.53 -16.55 1.99
CA GLY A 413 24.83 -15.21 2.54
C GLY A 413 24.29 -14.99 3.95
N LEU A 414 25.03 -14.25 4.78
CA LEU A 414 24.75 -14.09 6.23
C LEU A 414 23.78 -12.94 6.57
N LEU A 415 23.47 -12.08 5.60
CA LEU A 415 22.67 -10.88 5.79
C LEU A 415 21.49 -10.92 4.83
N HIS A 416 20.27 -11.03 5.36
CA HIS A 416 19.05 -10.96 4.59
C HIS A 416 18.21 -9.80 5.07
N THR A 417 17.97 -8.85 4.18
CA THR A 417 17.13 -7.68 4.47
C THR A 417 16.21 -7.37 3.31
N TYR A 418 15.02 -6.90 3.64
CA TYR A 418 14.00 -6.48 2.69
C TYR A 418 13.50 -5.09 3.05
N ILE A 419 13.15 -4.30 2.04
CA ILE A 419 12.41 -3.05 2.20
C ILE A 419 10.99 -3.28 1.68
N VAL A 420 10.00 -2.80 2.44
CA VAL A 420 8.59 -3.08 2.19
C VAL A 420 7.80 -1.79 2.04
N ALA A 421 7.19 -1.62 0.88
CA ALA A 421 6.31 -0.49 0.60
C ALA A 421 4.85 -0.86 0.93
N HIS A 422 4.18 -0.01 1.70
CA HIS A 422 2.80 -0.20 2.15
C HIS A 422 2.10 1.15 2.37
N ASP A 423 0.78 1.11 2.54
CA ASP A 423 -0.02 2.28 2.94
C ASP A 423 0.45 2.81 4.30
N CYS A 424 0.70 4.12 4.37
CA CYS A 424 1.16 4.81 5.58
C CYS A 424 0.03 5.59 6.28
N GLY A 425 -1.19 5.59 5.74
CA GLY A 425 -2.40 6.12 6.38
C GLY A 425 -2.59 7.63 6.29
N GLU A 426 -1.54 8.38 5.95
CA GLU A 426 -1.59 9.84 5.78
C GLU A 426 -1.14 10.24 4.37
N VAL A 427 -1.84 11.22 3.79
CA VAL A 427 -1.36 11.93 2.60
C VAL A 427 -0.13 12.73 3.01
N ALA A 428 0.97 12.56 2.27
CA ALA A 428 2.21 13.26 2.56
C ALA A 428 2.03 14.78 2.50
N ARG A 429 2.69 15.53 3.38
CA ARG A 429 2.60 17.00 3.38
C ARG A 429 3.51 17.65 2.36
N ASP A 430 4.64 17.00 2.08
CA ASP A 430 5.66 17.46 1.16
C ASP A 430 6.30 16.29 0.40
N TRP A 431 7.21 16.64 -0.52
CA TRP A 431 7.93 15.67 -1.34
C TRP A 431 8.84 14.74 -0.52
N ALA A 432 9.46 15.22 0.56
CA ALA A 432 10.36 14.40 1.37
C ALA A 432 9.57 13.30 2.09
N GLU A 433 8.40 13.65 2.63
CA GLU A 433 7.48 12.70 3.25
C GLU A 433 6.88 11.74 2.20
N LEU A 434 6.50 12.22 1.02
CA LEU A 434 6.01 11.35 -0.05
C LEU A 434 7.08 10.34 -0.47
N LYS A 435 8.33 10.78 -0.63
CA LYS A 435 9.44 9.90 -0.99
C LYS A 435 9.63 8.78 0.05
N LEU A 436 9.55 9.11 1.34
CA LEU A 436 9.60 8.11 2.41
C LEU A 436 8.42 7.12 2.33
N ASN A 437 7.21 7.61 2.05
CA ASN A 437 6.01 6.77 1.90
C ASN A 437 6.09 5.85 0.66
N LEU A 438 6.78 6.29 -0.39
CA LEU A 438 6.97 5.51 -1.61
C LEU A 438 8.04 4.44 -1.45
N GLN A 439 9.17 4.78 -0.82
CA GLN A 439 10.31 3.88 -0.61
C GLN A 439 10.02 2.75 0.38
N GLY A 440 8.98 2.89 1.21
CA GLY A 440 8.61 1.93 2.23
C GLY A 440 9.17 2.32 3.59
N ARG A 441 8.29 2.28 4.61
CA ARG A 441 8.63 2.61 6.01
C ARG A 441 8.88 1.37 6.87
N SER A 442 8.78 0.18 6.29
CA SER A 442 8.99 -1.10 6.98
C SER A 442 10.16 -1.85 6.36
N ALA A 443 10.87 -2.63 7.17
CA ALA A 443 12.00 -3.41 6.74
C ALA A 443 12.02 -4.79 7.40
N GLY A 444 12.29 -5.81 6.60
CA GLY A 444 12.45 -7.17 7.06
C GLY A 444 13.90 -7.52 7.32
N LYS A 445 14.17 -8.31 8.35
CA LYS A 445 15.51 -8.89 8.62
C LYS A 445 15.40 -10.32 9.10
N GLY A 446 16.39 -11.15 8.81
CA GLY A 446 16.40 -12.54 9.27
C GLY A 446 17.71 -13.28 9.00
N LYS A 447 17.88 -14.42 9.68
CA LYS A 447 18.94 -15.42 9.44
C LYS A 447 18.72 -16.19 8.13
N THR A 448 17.51 -16.18 7.59
CA THR A 448 17.18 -16.73 6.26
C THR A 448 16.41 -15.70 5.43
N ARG A 449 16.39 -15.89 4.10
CA ARG A 449 15.59 -15.05 3.19
C ARG A 449 14.10 -15.09 3.53
N THR A 450 13.55 -16.29 3.75
CA THR A 450 12.13 -16.46 4.11
C THR A 450 11.78 -15.70 5.38
N GLN A 451 12.61 -15.81 6.41
CA GLN A 451 12.40 -15.07 7.66
C GLN A 451 12.45 -13.56 7.42
N ALA A 452 13.40 -13.06 6.64
CA ALA A 452 13.49 -11.63 6.33
C ALA A 452 12.26 -11.14 5.54
N LYS A 453 11.74 -11.92 4.59
CA LYS A 453 10.48 -11.62 3.88
C LYS A 453 9.31 -11.52 4.86
N VAL A 454 9.12 -12.55 5.69
CA VAL A 454 8.04 -12.59 6.70
C VAL A 454 8.14 -11.42 7.65
N SER A 455 9.34 -11.14 8.18
CA SER A 455 9.60 -10.01 9.06
C SER A 455 9.16 -8.69 8.43
N GLY A 456 9.50 -8.45 7.17
CA GLY A 456 9.13 -7.21 6.47
C GLY A 456 7.62 -7.10 6.19
N ILE A 457 6.99 -8.20 5.76
CA ILE A 457 5.55 -8.25 5.52
C ILE A 457 4.78 -8.02 6.83
N CYS A 458 5.19 -8.68 7.92
CA CYS A 458 4.55 -8.54 9.22
C CYS A 458 4.71 -7.13 9.79
N GLU A 459 5.88 -6.49 9.67
CA GLU A 459 6.04 -5.09 10.07
C GLU A 459 5.11 -4.19 9.24
N ALA A 460 5.05 -4.37 7.92
CA ALA A 460 4.14 -3.59 7.08
C ALA A 460 2.65 -3.76 7.47
N ILE A 461 2.23 -4.98 7.80
CA ILE A 461 0.87 -5.27 8.28
C ILE A 461 0.62 -4.68 9.67
N GLU A 462 1.60 -4.74 10.57
CA GLU A 462 1.55 -4.11 11.88
C GLU A 462 1.32 -2.59 11.73
N ARG A 463 2.16 -1.93 10.93
CA ARG A 463 2.04 -0.49 10.65
C ARG A 463 0.68 -0.16 10.06
N TYR A 464 0.24 -0.93 9.07
CA TYR A 464 -1.05 -0.77 8.42
C TYR A 464 -2.23 -0.89 9.41
N SER A 465 -2.14 -1.85 10.33
CA SER A 465 -3.18 -2.14 11.32
C SER A 465 -3.23 -1.12 12.45
N GLY A 466 -2.12 -0.41 12.70
CA GLY A 466 -2.07 0.71 13.64
C GLY A 466 -2.65 2.03 13.10
N ILE A 467 -2.99 2.12 11.81
CA ILE A 467 -3.57 3.33 11.21
C ILE A 467 -5.03 3.49 11.65
N PHE A 468 -5.37 4.67 12.17
CA PHE A 468 -6.75 5.06 12.47
C PHE A 468 -7.62 5.08 11.21
N ARG A 469 -8.73 4.35 11.23
CA ARG A 469 -9.70 4.22 10.13
C ARG A 469 -11.07 4.81 10.46
N GLY A 470 -11.33 5.17 11.72
CA GLY A 470 -12.57 5.79 12.18
C GLY A 470 -13.54 4.82 12.85
N ASP A 471 -13.30 3.51 12.75
CA ASP A 471 -14.12 2.44 13.33
C ASP A 471 -13.56 1.88 14.65
N GLU A 472 -12.46 2.44 15.16
CA GLU A 472 -11.85 2.08 16.43
C GLU A 472 -12.78 2.39 17.62
N PRO A 473 -12.78 1.53 18.68
CA PRO A 473 -13.61 1.74 19.86
C PRO A 473 -13.15 2.99 20.63
N ARG A 474 -14.04 3.99 20.74
CA ARG A 474 -13.72 5.28 21.35
C ARG A 474 -14.84 5.82 22.21
N ARG A 475 -14.47 6.44 23.32
CA ARG A 475 -15.37 7.17 24.21
C ARG A 475 -14.94 8.64 24.28
N ARG A 476 -15.83 9.56 23.89
CA ARG A 476 -15.62 11.00 24.09
C ARG A 476 -15.85 11.34 25.56
N ALA A 477 -14.85 11.91 26.24
CA ALA A 477 -14.93 12.31 27.64
C ALA A 477 -13.73 13.20 28.04
N SER A 478 -13.83 13.93 29.15
CA SER A 478 -12.66 14.55 29.80
C SER A 478 -11.97 13.58 30.78
N TYR A 479 -10.68 13.79 31.05
CA TYR A 479 -9.93 13.00 32.03
C TYR A 479 -10.58 13.03 33.42
N ARG A 480 -11.04 14.21 33.86
CA ARG A 480 -11.78 14.37 35.12
C ARG A 480 -13.06 13.55 35.16
N SER A 481 -13.85 13.58 34.09
CA SER A 481 -15.11 12.85 34.03
C SER A 481 -14.90 11.32 34.10
N LEU A 482 -13.85 10.81 33.45
CA LEU A 482 -13.47 9.41 33.51
C LEU A 482 -12.95 9.00 34.90
N LEU A 483 -12.18 9.87 35.57
CA LEU A 483 -11.79 9.64 36.97
C LEU A 483 -13.00 9.61 37.91
N ALA A 484 -13.92 10.56 37.78
CA ALA A 484 -15.14 10.62 38.59
C ALA A 484 -16.04 9.39 38.36
N ALA A 485 -16.07 8.88 37.12
CA ALA A 485 -16.76 7.65 36.76
C ALA A 485 -15.98 6.36 37.11
N GLN A 486 -14.81 6.47 37.76
CA GLN A 486 -13.92 5.35 38.11
C GLN A 486 -13.52 4.48 36.89
N ALA A 487 -13.47 5.09 35.71
CA ALA A 487 -13.13 4.41 34.46
C ALA A 487 -11.62 4.20 34.27
N ALA A 488 -10.77 4.52 35.26
CA ALA A 488 -9.31 4.40 35.20
C ALA A 488 -8.64 4.91 33.91
N PRO A 489 -8.81 6.20 33.58
CA PRO A 489 -8.04 6.84 32.52
C PRO A 489 -6.55 6.94 32.91
N ILE A 490 -5.67 6.79 31.94
CA ILE A 490 -4.22 6.98 32.07
C ILE A 490 -3.89 8.35 31.51
N HIS A 491 -3.27 9.21 32.33
CA HIS A 491 -2.80 10.50 31.87
C HIS A 491 -1.72 10.30 30.78
N PRO A 492 -1.77 10.99 29.62
CA PRO A 492 -0.84 10.72 28.51
C PRO A 492 0.63 10.89 28.91
N ASN A 493 0.97 11.90 29.72
CA ASN A 493 2.36 12.07 30.16
C ASN A 493 2.85 11.00 31.16
N ALA A 494 1.97 10.14 31.69
CA ALA A 494 2.39 8.98 32.48
C ALA A 494 3.08 7.90 31.63
N VAL A 495 2.90 7.94 30.30
CA VAL A 495 3.56 7.03 29.35
C VAL A 495 4.50 7.76 28.38
N MET A 496 4.30 9.05 28.12
CA MET A 496 5.23 9.84 27.30
C MET A 496 6.48 10.30 28.06
N LEU A 497 6.36 10.51 29.38
CA LEU A 497 7.48 10.82 30.28
C LEU A 497 8.26 12.10 29.92
N PHE A 498 7.60 13.11 29.36
CA PHE A 498 8.22 14.44 29.19
C PHE A 498 8.40 15.11 30.56
N SER A 499 9.60 15.63 30.81
CA SER A 499 9.92 16.37 32.03
C SER A 499 9.25 17.74 32.07
N GLU A 500 9.06 18.28 33.28
CA GLU A 500 8.58 19.66 33.47
C GLU A 500 9.44 20.69 32.74
N SER A 501 10.76 20.47 32.70
CA SER A 501 11.70 21.33 31.98
C SER A 501 11.48 21.31 30.47
N GLN A 502 11.20 20.14 29.88
CA GLN A 502 10.87 20.03 28.45
C GLN A 502 9.58 20.78 28.14
N TYR A 503 8.54 20.65 28.96
CA TYR A 503 7.31 21.42 28.78
C TYR A 503 7.52 22.93 28.94
N ALA A 504 8.23 23.36 29.99
CA ALA A 504 8.49 24.77 30.26
C ALA A 504 9.25 25.47 29.11
N HIS A 505 10.10 24.73 28.39
CA HIS A 505 10.92 25.25 27.30
C HIS A 505 10.50 24.72 25.92
N ARG A 506 9.28 24.18 25.77
CA ARG A 506 8.85 23.48 24.55
C ARG A 506 9.04 24.27 23.27
N GLU A 507 8.77 25.57 23.28
CA GLU A 507 8.86 26.40 22.08
C GLU A 507 10.32 26.54 21.62
N ALA A 508 11.24 26.79 22.55
CA ALA A 508 12.66 26.87 22.25
C ALA A 508 13.21 25.51 21.80
N TRP A 509 12.78 24.44 22.46
CA TRP A 509 13.12 23.06 22.10
C TRP A 509 12.66 22.74 20.67
N ASN A 510 11.40 23.03 20.38
CA ASN A 510 10.77 22.68 19.12
C ASN A 510 11.32 23.49 17.94
N ARG A 511 11.73 24.75 18.15
CA ARG A 511 12.41 25.56 17.12
C ARG A 511 13.74 24.96 16.63
N GLY A 512 14.44 24.24 17.51
CA GLY A 512 15.75 23.64 17.22
C GLY A 512 15.70 22.18 16.73
N LEU A 513 14.51 21.63 16.46
CA LEU A 513 14.35 20.21 16.16
C LEU A 513 15.02 19.83 14.84
N LYS A 514 15.85 18.80 14.90
CA LYS A 514 16.40 18.11 13.73
C LYS A 514 15.56 16.91 13.31
N ASN A 515 14.76 16.36 14.23
CA ASN A 515 13.94 15.17 14.03
C ASN A 515 12.65 15.30 14.86
N MET A 516 11.52 15.00 14.24
CA MET A 516 10.19 15.02 14.86
C MET A 516 10.04 14.06 16.04
N SER A 517 10.90 13.04 16.16
CA SER A 517 10.91 12.11 17.30
C SER A 517 11.27 12.79 18.62
N HIS A 518 11.87 14.00 18.59
CA HIS A 518 12.18 14.80 19.79
C HIS A 518 11.17 15.92 20.04
N TYR A 519 10.09 15.98 19.26
CA TYR A 519 9.06 17.00 19.41
C TYR A 519 8.40 16.91 20.79
N VAL A 520 8.37 18.03 21.52
CA VAL A 520 7.68 18.13 22.81
C VAL A 520 6.26 18.64 22.57
N PRO A 521 5.22 17.86 22.90
CA PRO A 521 3.84 18.22 22.63
C PRO A 521 3.31 19.32 23.56
N GLU A 522 2.08 19.74 23.32
CA GLU A 522 1.35 20.61 24.25
C GLU A 522 1.05 19.90 25.57
N VAL A 523 0.84 20.68 26.62
CA VAL A 523 0.40 20.14 27.91
C VAL A 523 -1.03 19.68 27.76
N PHE A 524 -1.33 18.47 28.23
CA PHE A 524 -2.68 17.92 28.19
C PHE A 524 -3.60 18.66 29.16
N ASP A 525 -4.69 19.23 28.63
CA ASP A 525 -5.77 19.80 29.43
C ASP A 525 -6.71 18.69 29.94
N VAL A 526 -6.73 18.49 31.26
CA VAL A 526 -7.52 17.44 31.92
C VAL A 526 -9.03 17.68 31.86
N GLU A 527 -9.47 18.90 31.55
CA GLU A 527 -10.87 19.27 31.39
C GLU A 527 -11.35 19.13 29.93
N ALA A 528 -10.44 19.09 28.96
CA ALA A 528 -10.78 18.95 27.55
C ALA A 528 -11.46 17.60 27.27
N GLU A 529 -12.57 17.64 26.54
CA GLU A 529 -13.18 16.43 26.02
C GLU A 529 -12.36 15.93 24.83
N ILE A 530 -11.88 14.70 24.90
CA ILE A 530 -11.11 14.02 23.87
C ILE A 530 -11.65 12.61 23.64
N ASP A 531 -11.18 11.93 22.60
CA ASP A 531 -11.49 10.51 22.40
C ASP A 531 -10.54 9.63 23.22
N TRP A 532 -11.10 8.64 23.90
CA TRP A 532 -10.37 7.65 24.69
C TRP A 532 -10.60 6.24 24.15
N THR A 533 -9.52 5.50 23.92
CA THR A 533 -9.55 4.08 23.51
C THR A 533 -9.48 3.18 24.74
N PRO A 534 -10.36 2.17 24.87
CA PRO A 534 -10.26 1.17 25.92
C PRO A 534 -9.09 0.22 25.65
N LEU A 535 -8.30 -0.06 26.68
CA LEU A 535 -7.16 -0.98 26.68
C LEU A 535 -7.39 -2.08 27.71
N TRP A 536 -6.92 -3.30 27.43
CA TRP A 536 -6.96 -4.37 28.43
C TRP A 536 -5.69 -4.38 29.29
N SER A 537 -5.83 -4.26 30.61
CA SER A 537 -4.72 -4.42 31.55
C SER A 537 -4.55 -5.89 31.90
N LEU A 538 -3.43 -6.51 31.49
CA LEU A 538 -3.12 -7.90 31.84
C LEU A 538 -2.89 -8.11 33.33
N THR A 539 -2.38 -7.10 34.04
CA THR A 539 -2.06 -7.17 35.47
C THR A 539 -3.26 -6.91 36.38
N GLU A 540 -4.23 -6.11 35.93
CA GLU A 540 -5.43 -5.76 36.70
C GLU A 540 -6.72 -6.40 36.16
N GLU A 541 -6.62 -7.18 35.08
CA GLU A 541 -7.71 -7.90 34.42
C GLU A 541 -8.96 -7.03 34.18
N ARG A 542 -8.73 -5.79 33.73
CA ARG A 542 -9.80 -4.81 33.49
C ARG A 542 -9.46 -3.82 32.39
N HIS A 543 -10.48 -3.16 31.89
CA HIS A 543 -10.30 -2.06 30.95
C HIS A 543 -9.71 -0.82 31.64
N LYS A 544 -8.71 -0.22 31.00
CA LYS A 544 -8.20 1.13 31.24
C LYS A 544 -8.42 1.97 29.98
N TYR A 545 -8.14 3.26 30.05
CA TYR A 545 -8.29 4.15 28.90
C TYR A 545 -7.05 4.99 28.67
N LEU A 546 -6.69 5.15 27.41
CA LEU A 546 -5.62 6.04 26.97
C LEU A 546 -6.15 6.92 25.82
N PRO A 547 -5.63 8.14 25.63
CA PRO A 547 -6.05 8.97 24.51
C PRO A 547 -5.92 8.22 23.18
N THR A 548 -6.96 8.29 22.34
CA THR A 548 -6.98 7.64 21.02
C THR A 548 -5.78 8.05 20.18
N ALA A 549 -5.37 9.32 20.27
CA ALA A 549 -4.21 9.87 19.57
C ALA A 549 -2.87 9.22 19.92
N PHE A 550 -2.78 8.53 21.07
CA PHE A 550 -1.60 7.76 21.43
C PHE A 550 -1.67 6.29 20.99
N CYS A 551 -2.86 5.79 20.66
CA CYS A 551 -3.10 4.38 20.34
C CYS A 551 -2.98 4.08 18.84
N TYR A 552 -3.26 5.04 17.97
CA TYR A 552 -3.34 4.82 16.52
C TYR A 552 -2.59 5.91 15.74
N TYR A 553 -1.92 5.51 14.65
CA TYR A 553 -1.34 6.43 13.68
C TYR A 553 -2.44 7.19 12.93
N ALA A 554 -2.09 8.31 12.28
CA ALA A 554 -3.02 9.14 11.52
C ALA A 554 -4.19 9.75 12.33
N TYR A 555 -4.18 9.64 13.66
CA TYR A 555 -5.02 10.39 14.58
C TYR A 555 -4.16 11.31 15.42
N ALA A 556 -4.24 12.61 15.19
CA ALA A 556 -3.37 13.59 15.82
C ALA A 556 -4.13 14.48 16.80
N GLU A 557 -3.54 14.69 17.97
CA GLU A 557 -3.92 15.72 18.94
C GLU A 557 -2.65 16.53 19.29
N PRO A 558 -2.76 17.83 19.65
CA PRO A 558 -1.57 18.65 19.90
C PRO A 558 -0.77 18.22 21.14
N PHE A 559 -1.40 17.48 22.07
CA PHE A 559 -0.81 17.07 23.34
C PHE A 559 -0.19 15.66 23.34
N CYS A 560 -0.45 14.83 22.32
CA CYS A 560 0.19 13.52 22.19
C CYS A 560 0.07 12.96 20.76
N LYS A 561 0.98 12.06 20.39
CA LYS A 561 0.98 11.35 19.11
C LYS A 561 1.45 9.91 19.29
N ALA A 562 0.81 8.98 18.57
CA ALA A 562 1.21 7.58 18.52
C ALA A 562 2.63 7.41 17.96
N ASN A 563 3.34 6.39 18.46
CA ASN A 563 4.60 5.91 17.94
C ASN A 563 4.52 4.37 17.81
N SER A 564 5.57 3.71 17.30
CA SER A 564 5.54 2.25 17.12
C SER A 564 6.08 1.45 18.30
N ASN A 565 6.46 2.10 19.40
CA ASN A 565 7.06 1.40 20.52
C ASN A 565 6.03 0.47 21.18
N GLY A 566 6.33 -0.84 21.14
CA GLY A 566 5.45 -1.89 21.64
C GLY A 566 4.34 -2.32 20.68
N CYS A 567 4.30 -1.78 19.46
CA CYS A 567 3.53 -2.38 18.37
C CYS A 567 4.21 -3.68 17.92
N ALA A 568 3.41 -4.69 17.58
CA ALA A 568 3.92 -5.96 17.09
C ALA A 568 2.82 -6.73 16.34
N ALA A 569 3.25 -7.53 15.36
CA ALA A 569 2.42 -8.55 14.74
C ALA A 569 2.89 -9.96 15.10
N GLY A 570 1.95 -10.91 15.09
CA GLY A 570 2.18 -12.33 15.30
C GLY A 570 1.07 -13.14 14.64
N ASN A 571 1.27 -14.45 14.50
CA ASN A 571 0.23 -15.38 14.03
C ASN A 571 -0.87 -15.57 15.09
N THR A 572 -0.57 -15.21 16.33
CA THR A 572 -1.48 -15.22 17.48
C THR A 572 -1.36 -13.92 18.26
N LEU A 573 -2.37 -13.63 19.10
CA LEU A 573 -2.35 -12.47 20.01
C LEU A 573 -1.21 -12.60 21.02
N GLU A 574 -0.94 -13.79 21.53
CA GLU A 574 0.11 -14.07 22.50
C GLU A 574 1.50 -13.77 21.94
N GLU A 575 1.76 -14.13 20.69
CA GLU A 575 3.03 -13.80 20.01
C GLU A 575 3.20 -12.30 19.83
N ALA A 576 2.15 -11.60 19.38
CA ALA A 576 2.19 -10.16 19.21
C ALA A 576 2.42 -9.45 20.56
N ILE A 577 1.72 -9.87 21.62
CA ILE A 577 1.91 -9.33 22.98
C ILE A 577 3.33 -9.58 23.48
N LEU A 578 3.86 -10.79 23.31
CA LEU A 578 5.22 -11.12 23.73
C LEU A 578 6.25 -10.28 22.99
N GLN A 579 6.12 -10.17 21.66
CA GLN A 579 7.04 -9.38 20.84
C GLN A 579 6.98 -7.89 21.19
N GLY A 580 5.77 -7.33 21.34
CA GLY A 580 5.58 -5.93 21.71
C GLY A 580 6.12 -5.62 23.11
N PHE A 581 5.91 -6.52 24.07
CA PHE A 581 6.48 -6.39 25.41
C PHE A 581 8.01 -6.45 25.40
N LEU A 582 8.61 -7.38 24.67
CA LEU A 582 10.07 -7.47 24.54
C LEU A 582 10.65 -6.24 23.83
N GLU A 583 9.94 -5.65 22.87
CA GLU A 583 10.35 -4.37 22.28
C GLU A 583 10.37 -3.25 23.33
N LEU A 584 9.34 -3.16 24.19
CA LEU A 584 9.32 -2.17 25.27
C LEU A 584 10.51 -2.33 26.22
N VAL A 585 10.84 -3.56 26.60
CA VAL A 585 12.03 -3.86 27.42
C VAL A 585 13.32 -3.49 26.69
N GLU A 586 13.44 -3.77 25.39
CA GLU A 586 14.58 -3.36 24.57
C GLU A 586 14.77 -1.84 24.59
N ARG A 587 13.69 -1.08 24.34
CA ARG A 587 13.76 0.39 24.31
C ARG A 587 14.10 0.99 25.66
N ASP A 588 13.53 0.45 26.74
CA ASP A 588 13.81 0.90 28.11
C ASP A 588 15.29 0.67 28.47
N ALA A 589 15.80 -0.53 28.24
CA ALA A 589 17.20 -0.88 28.44
C ALA A 589 18.15 0.05 27.66
N VAL A 590 17.85 0.30 26.38
CA VAL A 590 18.63 1.23 25.53
C VAL A 590 18.54 2.65 26.05
N ALA A 591 17.36 3.12 26.46
CA ALA A 591 17.17 4.48 26.98
C ALA A 591 17.96 4.71 28.28
N ILE A 592 17.96 3.75 29.20
CA ILE A 592 18.75 3.79 30.44
C ILE A 592 20.24 3.83 30.12
N TRP A 593 20.72 2.88 29.32
CA TRP A 593 22.13 2.79 28.96
C TRP A 593 22.63 4.07 28.28
N TRP A 594 21.89 4.55 27.27
CA TRP A 594 22.22 5.73 26.49
C TRP A 594 22.14 7.00 27.33
N GLY A 595 21.05 7.17 28.09
CA GLY A 595 20.81 8.36 28.92
C GLY A 595 21.81 8.50 30.06
N ALA A 596 22.17 7.38 30.71
CA ALA A 596 23.18 7.37 31.77
C ALA A 596 24.63 7.32 31.24
N GLN A 597 24.82 7.13 29.94
CA GLN A 597 26.13 6.87 29.32
C GLN A 597 26.90 5.75 30.04
N ALA A 598 26.19 4.69 30.42
CA ALA A 598 26.74 3.64 31.27
C ALA A 598 27.75 2.76 30.52
N GLN A 599 28.85 2.39 31.18
CA GLN A 599 29.74 1.34 30.69
C GLN A 599 29.11 -0.04 30.90
N ARG A 600 29.10 -0.87 29.86
CA ARG A 600 28.47 -2.19 29.85
C ARG A 600 29.45 -3.27 29.38
N PRO A 601 29.36 -4.49 29.93
CA PRO A 601 30.24 -5.58 29.52
C PRO A 601 29.91 -6.03 28.09
N ALA A 602 30.95 -6.44 27.37
CA ALA A 602 30.80 -7.08 26.07
C ALA A 602 30.37 -8.54 26.24
N VAL A 603 29.56 -9.02 25.30
CA VAL A 603 29.08 -10.40 25.24
C VAL A 603 30.08 -11.27 24.47
N LYS A 604 30.46 -12.41 25.05
CA LYS A 604 31.31 -13.41 24.41
C LYS A 604 30.48 -14.28 23.45
N LEU A 605 30.35 -13.86 22.19
CA LEU A 605 29.45 -14.49 21.21
C LEU A 605 29.73 -15.99 20.96
N GLU A 606 30.99 -16.40 21.01
CA GLU A 606 31.39 -17.81 20.89
C GLU A 606 30.89 -18.71 22.05
N SER A 607 30.46 -18.14 23.18
CA SER A 607 29.90 -18.91 24.30
C SER A 607 28.47 -19.40 24.08
N PHE A 608 27.79 -18.95 23.04
CA PHE A 608 26.40 -19.31 22.73
C PHE A 608 26.29 -20.59 21.89
N GLU A 609 27.41 -21.12 21.40
CA GLU A 609 27.45 -22.32 20.53
C GLU A 609 26.59 -22.19 19.26
N ASP A 610 26.24 -20.96 18.84
CA ASP A 610 25.56 -20.67 17.58
C ASP A 610 26.61 -20.21 16.53
N PRO A 611 26.87 -21.00 15.47
CA PRO A 611 27.86 -20.68 14.46
C PRO A 611 27.53 -19.39 13.68
N TYR A 612 26.26 -18.96 13.66
CA TYR A 612 25.83 -17.74 12.99
C TYR A 612 26.56 -16.50 13.54
N PHE A 613 26.71 -16.38 14.87
CA PHE A 613 27.30 -15.18 15.47
C PHE A 613 28.78 -15.02 15.12
N VAL A 614 29.54 -16.11 15.17
CA VAL A 614 30.97 -16.13 14.82
C VAL A 614 31.15 -15.85 13.33
N ALA A 615 30.33 -16.48 12.48
CA ALA A 615 30.35 -16.25 11.04
C ALA A 615 30.03 -14.79 10.70
N LEU A 616 29.06 -14.18 11.38
CA LEU A 616 28.70 -12.77 11.19
C LEU A 616 29.83 -11.82 11.57
N GLN A 617 30.51 -12.04 12.70
CA GLN A 617 31.67 -11.24 13.09
C GLN A 617 32.80 -11.33 12.06
N GLN A 618 33.11 -12.55 11.60
CA GLN A 618 34.13 -12.78 10.56
C GLN A 618 33.75 -12.10 9.24
N HIS A 619 32.47 -12.15 8.86
CA HIS A 619 31.96 -11.50 7.65
C HIS A 619 32.12 -9.97 7.72
N TYR A 620 31.74 -9.34 8.84
CA TYR A 620 31.92 -7.89 9.03
C TYR A 620 33.40 -7.47 8.89
N HIS A 621 34.31 -8.27 9.45
CA HIS A 621 35.74 -8.02 9.35
C HIS A 621 36.26 -8.21 7.92
N ALA A 622 35.95 -9.35 7.29
CA ALA A 622 36.50 -9.73 5.98
C ALA A 622 35.91 -8.92 4.83
N ALA A 623 34.60 -8.68 4.81
CA ALA A 623 33.91 -8.02 3.71
C ALA A 623 33.94 -6.49 3.81
N TYR A 624 33.89 -5.94 5.04
CA TYR A 624 33.71 -4.51 5.25
C TYR A 624 34.83 -3.83 6.05
N GLY A 625 35.81 -4.59 6.55
CA GLY A 625 36.86 -4.05 7.43
C GLY A 625 36.30 -3.49 8.75
N ARG A 626 35.17 -4.03 9.23
CA ARG A 626 34.47 -3.55 10.42
C ARG A 626 34.56 -4.57 11.56
N ALA A 627 34.73 -4.08 12.78
CA ALA A 627 34.58 -4.89 13.98
C ALA A 627 33.12 -4.89 14.45
N LEU A 628 32.62 -6.05 14.89
CA LEU A 628 31.27 -6.23 15.44
C LEU A 628 31.35 -6.73 16.88
N TYR A 629 30.72 -5.99 17.80
CA TYR A 629 30.61 -6.32 19.22
C TYR A 629 29.14 -6.24 19.66
N VAL A 630 28.79 -6.99 20.71
CA VAL A 630 27.48 -6.94 21.37
C VAL A 630 27.70 -6.56 22.83
N LEU A 631 26.88 -5.64 23.34
CA LEU A 631 26.90 -5.22 24.74
C LEU A 631 25.68 -5.80 25.46
N ASP A 632 25.87 -6.23 26.70
CA ASP A 632 24.76 -6.67 27.54
C ASP A 632 24.05 -5.44 28.15
N LEU A 633 22.79 -5.23 27.79
CA LEU A 633 21.96 -4.12 28.30
C LEU A 633 20.94 -4.57 29.36
N THR A 634 21.02 -5.81 29.86
CA THR A 634 20.10 -6.32 30.89
C THR A 634 20.07 -5.40 32.12
N HIS A 635 18.85 -5.06 32.57
CA HIS A 635 18.60 -4.19 33.71
C HIS A 635 17.68 -4.86 34.76
N ASP A 636 16.98 -4.09 35.58
CA ASP A 636 16.21 -4.55 36.74
C ASP A 636 15.13 -5.61 36.41
N LEU A 637 14.56 -5.61 35.20
CA LEU A 637 13.62 -6.66 34.76
C LEU A 637 14.27 -8.04 34.51
N GLY A 638 15.59 -8.09 34.28
CA GLY A 638 16.36 -9.33 34.15
C GLY A 638 17.20 -9.64 35.40
N ALA A 639 17.04 -8.85 36.47
CA ALA A 639 17.67 -9.10 37.75
C ALA A 639 16.80 -10.04 38.59
N ALA A 640 17.03 -11.35 38.50
CA ALA A 640 16.49 -12.26 39.50
C ALA A 640 17.06 -11.88 40.88
N ASP A 641 16.17 -11.53 41.82
CA ASP A 641 16.44 -11.76 43.24
C ASP A 641 16.62 -13.26 43.44
N ASP A 642 17.55 -13.67 44.31
CA ASP A 642 18.07 -15.04 44.54
C ASP A 642 17.02 -16.10 45.00
N GLY A 643 15.75 -16.00 44.62
CA GLY A 643 14.71 -16.97 44.97
C GLY A 643 13.40 -16.90 44.19
N GLY A 644 13.31 -16.14 43.09
CA GLY A 644 12.10 -16.09 42.25
C GLY A 644 12.39 -16.53 40.82
N ASP A 645 11.73 -17.60 40.36
CA ASP A 645 11.68 -18.01 38.95
C ASP A 645 10.97 -16.92 38.13
N LEU A 646 11.70 -15.87 37.74
CA LEU A 646 11.37 -15.08 36.55
C LEU A 646 11.99 -15.78 35.33
N PRO A 647 11.34 -15.78 34.16
CA PRO A 647 11.79 -16.53 32.99
C PRO A 647 13.07 -15.99 32.34
N PHE A 648 13.63 -14.87 32.83
CA PHE A 648 14.84 -14.24 32.32
C PHE A 648 16.05 -14.65 33.16
N ASP A 649 16.48 -15.90 33.00
CA ASP A 649 17.70 -16.44 33.60
C ASP A 649 18.94 -15.67 33.09
N ARG A 650 19.65 -15.01 34.01
CA ARG A 650 20.92 -14.28 33.76
C ARG A 650 22.00 -15.15 33.10
N ALA A 651 21.89 -16.47 33.16
CA ALA A 651 22.93 -17.36 32.66
C ALA A 651 22.87 -17.59 31.14
N ARG A 652 21.77 -17.26 30.45
CA ARG A 652 21.67 -17.40 28.98
C ARG A 652 20.67 -16.40 28.40
N PRO A 653 21.12 -15.34 27.70
CA PRO A 653 20.29 -14.72 26.69
C PRO A 653 19.97 -15.82 25.65
N ARG A 654 18.81 -16.46 25.73
CA ARG A 654 18.39 -17.39 24.69
C ARG A 654 17.72 -16.53 23.62
N CYS A 655 18.45 -16.42 22.50
CA CYS A 655 18.24 -15.66 21.26
C CYS A 655 16.89 -14.98 21.07
#